data_AF-A0A096LS50-F1
#
_entry.id   AF-A0A096LS50-F1
#
_cell.length_a   1.000
_cell.length_b   1.000
_cell.length_c   1.000
_cell.angle_alpha   90.00
_cell.angle_beta   90.00
_cell.angle_gamma   90.00
#
_symmetry.space_group_name_H-M   'P 1'
#
loop_
_entity.id
_entity.type
_entity.pdbx_description
1 polymer ?
#
loop_
_entity_poly.entity_id
_entity_poly.type
_entity_poly.pdbx_seq_one_letter_code
_entity_poly.pdbx_strand_id
1 'polypeptide(L)'
;LEEDLKEKESKFTCERHDLILERDSAKNARKSLDARNAELQEKVKSLNLEKEDLKMKTVQLQSRVETLTNEKAELSSEVGAAALEKKNQETEKEELQNKLGQTKKDLESQIRECEELKASKASLAQMLEEFKTNSQVTDSERLTLLQEKEDLLASQRKVSSEKDNLFRELQELKEKLHVLTEQLSLSHEKYNEASSSFEQEKQALRLQNSEMEMTLHNLRKEKMSLDSALEQQKTDFERLEEEKGELEGKYTKALSEKETLSVEREKLAGDNRTTRSQLDGYSRTNADLLQQKSHLETKLEETKYQKDELEAKITTLEREKTDLQNELRKHCSDVEILEKTKIELVADHNKVKAEFEKSNLELSQQTEAEQKVHSFQKENQVLLQEVQELKKQMTSLSEAKDLLETTLQAENCEITKAKADKDGLSKQIEELQNTLSKVMQENKDISFHRKNADEQNKSFKAEMESLKEQLKRREQENHQLGQDREQLATRLEEMDKRMTLLTSVKEELLASQSELKRETSSLCAKKETLLAEQSELLKKVRCLEASNKRLQTELQAQKTETINLEKRYKNALEEASASAVVKEASGNAADALEKLVKEKEALLKEKNEAQSLVEELQRSKDEIQTQLETLRKGNLKYQEDLNTSKEQLCTETQRLKSLCQEVEELKEAASVTSQTLQSLQEENKRLSQELANNHKDQGALGTLTDEHSKLKKELEELKQSLPNNVFSENALREQLSGEKAALQQSIHKNGALVAEKDQQVEKLKRELVAVREESASIKTLQNTIETLERDKANLQDHVKRLEKDLAARPDLNLTSGDAVLDQLREDKETAESQEAVEFLNSVIVDLQRKNEELKDKLEKMAAAALNGNSPSELDNDYDKQPEKKKPPPRKFCDICDCFDLHETEDCPLQEQMPDSPPHTTYHGSKGEERPYCETCEVFGHWTASCTDDQTF
;
A
#
# COMPACT_ATOMS: atom_id res chain seq x y z
N LEU A 1 -193.26 14.95 -178.24
CA LEU A 1 -192.91 16.28 -178.83
C LEU A 1 -192.32 17.27 -177.83
N GLU A 2 -192.93 17.52 -176.66
CA GLU A 2 -192.15 18.08 -175.52
C GLU A 2 -190.99 17.14 -175.11
N GLU A 3 -191.15 15.84 -175.38
CA GLU A 3 -190.11 14.82 -175.18
C GLU A 3 -188.89 15.01 -176.10
N ASP A 4 -189.10 15.22 -177.40
CA ASP A 4 -188.07 15.19 -178.44
C ASP A 4 -186.95 16.24 -178.26
N LEU A 5 -187.26 17.42 -177.70
CA LEU A 5 -186.25 18.45 -177.47
C LEU A 5 -185.51 18.30 -176.13
N LYS A 6 -186.11 17.68 -175.12
CA LYS A 6 -185.41 17.30 -173.87
C LYS A 6 -184.24 16.35 -174.14
N GLU A 7 -184.35 15.47 -175.14
CA GLU A 7 -183.24 14.60 -175.53
C GLU A 7 -182.05 15.39 -176.10
N LYS A 8 -182.31 16.50 -176.82
CA LYS A 8 -181.24 17.36 -177.35
C LYS A 8 -180.50 18.14 -176.27
N GLU A 9 -181.20 18.64 -175.25
CA GLU A 9 -180.55 19.27 -174.09
C GLU A 9 -179.67 18.28 -173.31
N SER A 10 -180.14 17.03 -173.18
CA SER A 10 -179.38 15.94 -172.55
C SER A 10 -178.07 15.62 -173.29
N LYS A 11 -178.11 15.44 -174.62
CA LYS A 11 -176.89 15.14 -175.41
C LYS A 11 -175.85 16.27 -175.38
N PHE A 12 -176.28 17.52 -175.57
CA PHE A 12 -175.34 18.65 -175.63
C PHE A 12 -174.69 19.00 -174.27
N THR A 13 -175.29 18.56 -173.15
CA THR A 13 -174.71 18.77 -171.82
C THR A 13 -173.63 17.75 -171.46
N CYS A 14 -173.72 16.51 -171.96
CA CYS A 14 -172.63 15.52 -171.84
C CYS A 14 -171.40 15.91 -172.67
N GLU A 15 -171.53 16.09 -173.99
CA GLU A 15 -170.39 16.31 -174.89
C GLU A 15 -169.53 17.54 -174.50
N ARG A 16 -170.16 18.56 -173.90
CA ARG A 16 -169.46 19.76 -173.42
C ARG A 16 -168.67 19.53 -172.13
N HIS A 17 -168.97 18.50 -171.34
CA HIS A 17 -168.25 18.20 -170.10
C HIS A 17 -166.91 17.50 -170.38
N ASP A 18 -166.90 16.54 -171.31
CA ASP A 18 -165.71 15.77 -171.67
C ASP A 18 -164.57 16.66 -172.22
N LEU A 19 -164.93 17.63 -173.08
CA LEU A 19 -164.00 18.63 -173.63
C LEU A 19 -163.34 19.53 -172.56
N ILE A 20 -163.97 19.70 -171.39
CA ILE A 20 -163.40 20.47 -170.27
C ILE A 20 -162.37 19.61 -169.51
N LEU A 21 -162.67 18.32 -169.31
CA LEU A 21 -161.77 17.37 -168.64
C LEU A 21 -160.48 17.14 -169.44
N GLU A 22 -160.59 16.97 -170.76
CA GLU A 22 -159.42 16.77 -171.64
C GLU A 22 -158.50 18.00 -171.66
N ARG A 23 -159.08 19.20 -171.77
CA ARG A 23 -158.35 20.48 -171.68
C ARG A 23 -157.54 20.61 -170.41
N ASP A 24 -158.13 20.28 -169.26
CA ASP A 24 -157.49 20.48 -167.96
C ASP A 24 -156.44 19.40 -167.64
N SER A 25 -156.61 18.19 -168.20
CA SER A 25 -155.56 17.16 -168.21
C SER A 25 -154.30 17.64 -168.95
N ALA A 26 -154.45 18.13 -170.19
CA ALA A 26 -153.34 18.65 -171.00
C ALA A 26 -152.62 19.84 -170.32
N LYS A 27 -153.37 20.70 -169.64
CA LYS A 27 -152.85 21.87 -168.90
C LYS A 27 -152.01 21.48 -167.68
N ASN A 28 -152.33 20.35 -167.03
CA ASN A 28 -151.57 19.82 -165.91
C ASN A 28 -150.29 19.10 -166.37
N ALA A 29 -150.35 18.35 -167.48
CA ALA A 29 -149.18 17.68 -168.06
C ALA A 29 -148.04 18.68 -168.39
N ARG A 30 -148.37 19.82 -168.99
CA ARG A 30 -147.38 20.87 -169.33
C ARG A 30 -146.68 21.44 -168.10
N LYS A 31 -147.41 21.74 -167.02
CA LYS A 31 -146.84 22.25 -165.75
C LYS A 31 -145.81 21.28 -165.14
N SER A 32 -146.01 19.97 -165.30
CA SER A 32 -145.10 18.94 -164.79
C SER A 32 -143.73 18.99 -165.48
N LEU A 33 -143.71 19.20 -166.80
CA LEU A 33 -142.47 19.32 -167.59
C LEU A 33 -141.70 20.61 -167.26
N ASP A 34 -142.38 21.75 -167.15
CA ASP A 34 -141.74 23.03 -166.83
C ASP A 34 -141.05 22.98 -165.44
N ALA A 35 -141.68 22.34 -164.46
CA ALA A 35 -141.06 22.11 -163.13
C ALA A 35 -139.82 21.20 -163.18
N ARG A 36 -139.86 20.13 -163.98
CA ARG A 36 -138.75 19.16 -164.11
C ARG A 36 -137.47 19.79 -164.69
N ASN A 37 -137.62 20.78 -165.56
CA ASN A 37 -136.50 21.51 -166.15
C ASN A 37 -135.79 22.42 -165.12
N ALA A 38 -136.54 23.02 -164.20
CA ALA A 38 -135.99 23.86 -163.14
C ALA A 38 -135.11 23.04 -162.16
N GLU A 39 -135.58 21.87 -161.72
CA GLU A 39 -134.82 20.96 -160.83
C GLU A 39 -133.44 20.62 -161.42
N LEU A 40 -133.37 20.32 -162.72
CA LEU A 40 -132.11 19.96 -163.39
C LEU A 40 -131.14 21.17 -163.46
N GLN A 41 -131.65 22.37 -163.73
CA GLN A 41 -130.83 23.57 -163.85
C GLN A 41 -130.26 24.02 -162.50
N GLU A 42 -130.97 23.77 -161.40
CA GLU A 42 -130.45 23.95 -160.04
C GLU A 42 -129.37 22.92 -159.69
N LYS A 43 -129.59 21.64 -160.04
CA LYS A 43 -128.66 20.54 -159.74
C LYS A 43 -127.27 20.72 -160.39
N VAL A 44 -127.22 21.28 -161.60
CA VAL A 44 -125.94 21.62 -162.28
C VAL A 44 -125.18 22.76 -161.60
N LYS A 45 -125.87 23.70 -160.94
CA LYS A 45 -125.21 24.76 -160.15
C LYS A 45 -124.58 24.19 -158.88
N SER A 46 -125.29 23.28 -158.20
CA SER A 46 -124.80 22.61 -157.00
C SER A 46 -123.47 21.86 -157.24
N LEU A 47 -123.41 21.03 -158.29
CA LEU A 47 -122.22 20.24 -158.63
C LEU A 47 -120.99 21.09 -159.00
N ASN A 48 -121.18 22.31 -159.53
CA ASN A 48 -120.06 23.22 -159.79
C ASN A 48 -119.50 23.87 -158.51
N LEU A 49 -120.35 24.10 -157.49
CA LEU A 49 -119.88 24.59 -156.19
C LEU A 49 -119.05 23.51 -155.46
N GLU A 50 -119.54 22.27 -155.45
CA GLU A 50 -118.84 21.11 -154.85
C GLU A 50 -117.46 20.88 -155.49
N LYS A 51 -117.34 21.04 -156.81
CA LYS A 51 -116.07 20.91 -157.54
C LYS A 51 -115.00 21.92 -157.11
N GLU A 52 -115.36 23.17 -156.85
CA GLU A 52 -114.39 24.20 -156.46
C GLU A 52 -114.05 24.13 -154.95
N ASP A 53 -114.97 23.67 -154.10
CA ASP A 53 -114.67 23.30 -152.70
C ASP A 53 -113.63 22.16 -152.61
N LEU A 54 -113.76 21.11 -153.44
CA LEU A 54 -112.80 20.00 -153.49
C LEU A 54 -111.40 20.44 -153.95
N LYS A 55 -111.30 21.40 -154.89
CA LYS A 55 -110.01 22.04 -155.25
C LYS A 55 -109.39 22.78 -154.05
N MET A 56 -110.17 23.60 -153.36
CA MET A 56 -109.69 24.36 -152.19
C MET A 56 -109.16 23.42 -151.10
N LYS A 57 -109.88 22.32 -150.83
CA LYS A 57 -109.43 21.27 -149.90
C LYS A 57 -108.13 20.59 -150.36
N THR A 58 -107.95 20.37 -151.65
CA THR A 58 -106.73 19.76 -152.20
C THR A 58 -105.51 20.66 -151.97
N VAL A 59 -105.64 21.96 -152.23
CA VAL A 59 -104.56 22.93 -151.97
C VAL A 59 -104.23 23.02 -150.47
N GLN A 60 -105.25 23.08 -149.60
CA GLN A 60 -105.06 23.08 -148.14
C GLN A 60 -104.37 21.81 -147.63
N LEU A 61 -104.66 20.65 -148.23
CA LEU A 61 -103.99 19.39 -147.89
C LEU A 61 -102.52 19.40 -148.32
N GLN A 62 -102.20 19.92 -149.52
CA GLN A 62 -100.80 20.03 -149.97
C GLN A 62 -99.98 20.95 -149.05
N SER A 63 -100.48 22.15 -148.73
CA SER A 63 -99.75 23.05 -147.82
C SER A 63 -99.57 22.43 -146.43
N ARG A 64 -100.56 21.69 -145.93
CA ARG A 64 -100.48 21.02 -144.62
C ARG A 64 -99.50 19.83 -144.61
N VAL A 65 -99.35 19.10 -145.72
CA VAL A 65 -98.31 18.07 -145.87
C VAL A 65 -96.92 18.69 -145.88
N GLU A 66 -96.74 19.82 -146.56
CA GLU A 66 -95.47 20.57 -146.58
C GLU A 66 -95.12 21.12 -145.18
N THR A 67 -96.09 21.66 -144.43
CA THR A 67 -95.87 22.07 -143.02
C THR A 67 -95.43 20.88 -142.16
N LEU A 68 -96.16 19.75 -142.22
CA LEU A 68 -95.87 18.55 -141.43
C LEU A 68 -94.51 17.90 -141.78
N THR A 69 -94.01 18.07 -143.01
CA THR A 69 -92.67 17.58 -143.37
C THR A 69 -91.56 18.47 -142.82
N ASN A 70 -91.78 19.77 -142.73
CA ASN A 70 -90.85 20.71 -142.07
C ASN A 70 -90.84 20.49 -140.54
N GLU A 71 -92.01 20.43 -139.89
CA GLU A 71 -92.14 20.09 -138.46
C GLU A 71 -91.43 18.78 -138.11
N LYS A 72 -91.56 17.76 -138.96
CA LYS A 72 -90.88 16.46 -138.78
C LYS A 72 -89.36 16.58 -138.90
N ALA A 73 -88.83 17.42 -139.79
CA ALA A 73 -87.39 17.63 -139.94
C ALA A 73 -86.82 18.38 -138.72
N GLU A 74 -87.55 19.40 -138.24
CA GLU A 74 -87.20 20.19 -137.06
C GLU A 74 -87.18 19.34 -135.79
N LEU A 75 -88.24 18.58 -135.52
CA LEU A 75 -88.30 17.61 -134.41
C LEU A 75 -87.20 16.54 -134.52
N SER A 76 -86.83 16.10 -135.72
CA SER A 76 -85.73 15.15 -135.91
C SER A 76 -84.36 15.76 -135.61
N SER A 77 -84.22 17.09 -135.73
CA SER A 77 -83.02 17.83 -135.33
C SER A 77 -82.97 18.02 -133.81
N GLU A 78 -84.09 18.38 -133.17
CA GLU A 78 -84.20 18.50 -131.72
C GLU A 78 -83.91 17.17 -131.00
N VAL A 79 -84.45 16.05 -131.50
CA VAL A 79 -84.14 14.70 -130.97
C VAL A 79 -82.65 14.36 -131.13
N GLY A 80 -82.00 14.80 -132.21
CA GLY A 80 -80.55 14.66 -132.40
C GLY A 80 -79.74 15.46 -131.38
N ALA A 81 -80.13 16.71 -131.13
CA ALA A 81 -79.50 17.58 -130.12
C ALA A 81 -79.69 17.02 -128.70
N ALA A 82 -80.92 16.60 -128.35
CA ALA A 82 -81.23 16.01 -127.05
C ALA A 82 -80.48 14.68 -126.79
N ALA A 83 -80.25 13.87 -127.84
CA ALA A 83 -79.45 12.65 -127.75
C ALA A 83 -77.96 12.96 -127.52
N LEU A 84 -77.43 14.03 -128.11
CA LEU A 84 -76.05 14.49 -127.87
C LEU A 84 -75.89 15.04 -126.45
N GLU A 85 -76.83 15.89 -126.02
CA GLU A 85 -76.86 16.48 -124.69
C GLU A 85 -76.96 15.42 -123.59
N LYS A 86 -77.85 14.43 -123.76
CA LYS A 86 -77.91 13.27 -122.84
C LYS A 86 -76.54 12.58 -122.75
N LYS A 87 -75.83 12.39 -123.87
CA LYS A 87 -74.52 11.73 -123.86
C LYS A 87 -73.47 12.53 -123.07
N ASN A 88 -73.48 13.86 -123.20
CA ASN A 88 -72.61 14.74 -122.42
C ASN A 88 -72.90 14.60 -120.91
N GLN A 89 -74.18 14.68 -120.52
CA GLN A 89 -74.62 14.51 -119.13
C GLN A 89 -74.28 13.12 -118.56
N GLU A 90 -74.35 12.06 -119.38
CA GLU A 90 -73.94 10.71 -118.98
C GLU A 90 -72.42 10.65 -118.70
N THR A 91 -71.58 11.33 -119.49
CA THR A 91 -70.13 11.42 -119.24
C THR A 91 -69.76 12.32 -118.05
N GLU A 92 -70.44 13.46 -117.85
CA GLU A 92 -70.24 14.31 -116.67
C GLU A 92 -70.61 13.57 -115.37
N LYS A 93 -71.69 12.79 -115.41
CA LYS A 93 -72.12 11.91 -114.32
C LYS A 93 -71.06 10.85 -113.99
N GLU A 94 -70.45 10.21 -114.98
CA GLU A 94 -69.32 9.28 -114.76
C GLU A 94 -68.10 9.99 -114.15
N GLU A 95 -67.75 11.19 -114.62
CA GLU A 95 -66.63 11.96 -114.06
C GLU A 95 -66.90 12.40 -112.61
N LEU A 96 -68.12 12.87 -112.31
CA LEU A 96 -68.55 13.23 -110.95
C LEU A 96 -68.60 12.01 -110.03
N GLN A 97 -69.04 10.85 -110.52
CA GLN A 97 -69.06 9.60 -109.75
C GLN A 97 -67.62 9.11 -109.45
N ASN A 98 -66.69 9.29 -110.38
CA ASN A 98 -65.26 9.01 -110.14
C ASN A 98 -64.64 10.00 -109.13
N LYS A 99 -64.93 11.30 -109.24
CA LYS A 99 -64.51 12.33 -108.27
C LYS A 99 -65.05 12.05 -106.86
N LEU A 100 -66.32 11.65 -106.74
CA LEU A 100 -66.93 11.23 -105.47
C LEU A 100 -66.30 9.94 -104.92
N GLY A 101 -65.94 9.00 -105.80
CA GLY A 101 -65.21 7.79 -105.44
C GLY A 101 -63.81 8.07 -104.91
N GLN A 102 -63.12 9.09 -105.43
CA GLN A 102 -61.80 9.49 -104.94
C GLN A 102 -61.89 10.26 -103.61
N THR A 103 -62.73 11.29 -103.52
CA THR A 103 -62.87 12.06 -102.27
C THR A 103 -63.35 11.21 -101.09
N LYS A 104 -64.12 10.14 -101.34
CA LYS A 104 -64.46 9.14 -100.31
C LYS A 104 -63.22 8.37 -99.82
N LYS A 105 -62.31 7.95 -100.70
CA LYS A 105 -61.05 7.29 -100.31
C LYS A 105 -60.12 8.23 -99.54
N ASP A 106 -60.04 9.49 -99.96
CA ASP A 106 -59.21 10.51 -99.32
C ASP A 106 -59.71 10.78 -97.90
N LEU A 107 -61.03 10.91 -97.72
CA LEU A 107 -61.68 11.05 -96.42
C LEU A 107 -61.48 9.81 -95.54
N GLU A 108 -61.62 8.60 -96.10
CA GLU A 108 -61.31 7.35 -95.38
C GLU A 108 -59.84 7.25 -94.95
N SER A 109 -58.91 7.87 -95.70
CA SER A 109 -57.50 7.93 -95.31
C SER A 109 -57.26 8.93 -94.17
N GLN A 110 -57.84 10.13 -94.26
CA GLN A 110 -57.78 11.12 -93.19
C GLN A 110 -58.43 10.64 -91.90
N ILE A 111 -59.49 9.83 -91.97
CA ILE A 111 -60.09 9.18 -90.80
C ILE A 111 -59.10 8.21 -90.14
N ARG A 112 -58.42 7.34 -90.91
CA ARG A 112 -57.39 6.43 -90.38
C ARG A 112 -56.23 7.19 -89.74
N GLU A 113 -55.70 8.21 -90.41
CA GLU A 113 -54.65 9.09 -89.86
C GLU A 113 -55.09 9.77 -88.55
N CYS A 114 -56.36 10.22 -88.47
CA CYS A 114 -56.93 10.77 -87.24
C CYS A 114 -57.13 9.73 -86.13
N GLU A 115 -57.32 8.45 -86.45
CA GLU A 115 -57.43 7.35 -85.49
C GLU A 115 -56.05 6.92 -84.99
N GLU A 116 -55.05 6.83 -85.87
CA GLU A 116 -53.65 6.60 -85.51
C GLU A 116 -53.08 7.74 -84.65
N LEU A 117 -53.37 9.00 -84.98
CA LEU A 117 -52.99 10.16 -84.16
C LEU A 117 -53.68 10.15 -82.78
N LYS A 118 -54.93 9.68 -82.67
CA LYS A 118 -55.60 9.50 -81.37
C LYS A 118 -54.95 8.39 -80.55
N ALA A 119 -54.61 7.26 -81.17
CA ALA A 119 -53.94 6.15 -80.51
C ALA A 119 -52.53 6.55 -80.03
N SER A 120 -51.76 7.23 -80.88
CA SER A 120 -50.44 7.79 -80.54
C SER A 120 -50.54 8.78 -79.38
N LYS A 121 -51.50 9.72 -79.42
CA LYS A 121 -51.74 10.68 -78.33
C LYS A 121 -52.14 10.00 -77.02
N ALA A 122 -52.95 8.94 -77.08
CA ALA A 122 -53.33 8.17 -75.89
C ALA A 122 -52.14 7.42 -75.28
N SER A 123 -51.30 6.80 -76.10
CA SER A 123 -50.06 6.14 -75.66
C SER A 123 -49.05 7.13 -75.05
N LEU A 124 -48.88 8.31 -75.65
CA LEU A 124 -48.02 9.37 -75.10
C LEU A 124 -48.56 9.91 -73.77
N ALA A 125 -49.89 10.06 -73.63
CA ALA A 125 -50.51 10.47 -72.38
C ALA A 125 -50.32 9.41 -71.27
N GLN A 126 -50.45 8.12 -71.60
CA GLN A 126 -50.16 7.04 -70.65
C GLN A 126 -48.70 7.08 -70.20
N MET A 127 -47.74 7.19 -71.13
CA MET A 127 -46.31 7.28 -70.81
C MET A 127 -45.97 8.47 -69.91
N LEU A 128 -46.65 9.61 -70.08
CA LEU A 128 -46.46 10.79 -69.23
C LEU A 128 -47.02 10.61 -67.80
N GLU A 129 -48.14 9.91 -67.62
CA GLU A 129 -48.62 9.56 -66.28
C GLU A 129 -47.77 8.46 -65.62
N GLU A 130 -47.30 7.46 -66.37
CA GLU A 130 -46.33 6.46 -65.89
C GLU A 130 -45.01 7.12 -65.42
N PHE A 131 -44.52 8.11 -66.18
CA PHE A 131 -43.33 8.87 -65.78
C PHE A 131 -43.57 9.71 -64.52
N LYS A 132 -44.76 10.32 -64.37
CA LYS A 132 -45.15 11.01 -63.12
C LYS A 132 -45.23 10.06 -61.93
N THR A 133 -45.85 8.89 -62.07
CA THR A 133 -45.96 7.94 -60.96
C THR A 133 -44.58 7.41 -60.56
N ASN A 134 -43.70 7.16 -61.54
CA ASN A 134 -42.32 6.76 -61.25
C ASN A 134 -41.54 7.89 -60.55
N SER A 135 -41.68 9.14 -61.00
CA SER A 135 -41.09 10.30 -60.30
C SER A 135 -41.58 10.41 -58.86
N GLN A 136 -42.89 10.27 -58.62
CA GLN A 136 -43.47 10.34 -57.27
C GLN A 136 -43.00 9.20 -56.37
N VAL A 137 -42.81 8.00 -56.91
CA VAL A 137 -42.22 6.86 -56.18
C VAL A 137 -40.75 7.16 -55.86
N THR A 138 -39.94 7.60 -56.81
CA THR A 138 -38.53 7.94 -56.56
C THR A 138 -38.35 9.12 -55.60
N ASP A 139 -39.21 10.15 -55.66
CA ASP A 139 -39.22 11.25 -54.69
C ASP A 139 -39.62 10.77 -53.29
N SER A 140 -40.56 9.82 -53.19
CA SER A 140 -40.93 9.16 -51.92
C SER A 140 -39.78 8.31 -51.36
N GLU A 141 -39.14 7.48 -52.19
CA GLU A 141 -37.97 6.67 -51.82
C GLU A 141 -36.79 7.55 -51.38
N ARG A 142 -36.57 8.68 -52.06
CA ARG A 142 -35.55 9.66 -51.65
C ARG A 142 -35.88 10.30 -50.30
N LEU A 143 -37.16 10.53 -50.00
CA LEU A 143 -37.59 11.06 -48.72
C LEU A 143 -37.39 10.04 -47.58
N THR A 144 -37.72 8.76 -47.80
CA THR A 144 -37.48 7.71 -46.80
C THR A 144 -35.99 7.47 -46.56
N LEU A 145 -35.16 7.45 -47.61
CA LEU A 145 -33.71 7.34 -47.48
C LEU A 145 -33.07 8.54 -46.76
N LEU A 146 -33.66 9.74 -46.88
CA LEU A 146 -33.23 10.91 -46.09
C LEU A 146 -33.63 10.78 -44.62
N GLN A 147 -34.84 10.27 -44.32
CA GLN A 147 -35.28 9.99 -42.95
C GLN A 147 -34.40 8.92 -42.28
N GLU A 148 -34.17 7.79 -42.94
CA GLU A 148 -33.27 6.73 -42.47
C GLU A 148 -31.85 7.25 -42.21
N LYS A 149 -31.35 8.17 -43.06
CA LYS A 149 -30.06 8.83 -42.85
C LYS A 149 -30.06 9.73 -41.61
N GLU A 150 -31.12 10.48 -41.33
CA GLU A 150 -31.21 11.27 -40.09
C GLU A 150 -31.31 10.38 -38.84
N ASP A 151 -32.08 9.29 -38.90
CA ASP A 151 -32.23 8.34 -37.80
C ASP A 151 -30.92 7.57 -37.51
N LEU A 152 -30.15 7.23 -38.55
CA LEU A 152 -28.79 6.69 -38.43
C LEU A 152 -27.81 7.72 -37.84
N LEU A 153 -27.88 8.99 -38.24
CA LEU A 153 -27.06 10.06 -37.66
C LEU A 153 -27.43 10.35 -36.20
N ALA A 154 -28.72 10.30 -35.84
CA ALA A 154 -29.17 10.40 -34.46
C ALA A 154 -28.65 9.22 -33.61
N SER A 155 -28.72 8.00 -34.16
CA SER A 155 -28.16 6.79 -33.53
C SER A 155 -26.65 6.88 -33.35
N GLN A 156 -25.91 7.36 -34.35
CA GLN A 156 -24.46 7.57 -34.28
C GLN A 156 -24.08 8.59 -33.19
N ARG A 157 -24.81 9.72 -33.10
CA ARG A 157 -24.61 10.73 -32.03
C ARG A 157 -24.85 10.12 -30.64
N LYS A 158 -25.92 9.34 -30.49
CA LYS A 158 -26.25 8.65 -29.23
C LYS A 158 -25.13 7.69 -28.82
N VAL A 159 -24.69 6.80 -29.72
CA VAL A 159 -23.60 5.84 -29.47
C VAL A 159 -22.28 6.55 -29.17
N SER A 160 -21.98 7.69 -29.81
CA SER A 160 -20.81 8.51 -29.43
C SER A 160 -20.94 9.03 -28.00
N SER A 161 -22.08 9.61 -27.62
CA SER A 161 -22.26 10.10 -26.25
C SER A 161 -22.21 9.00 -25.18
N GLU A 162 -22.66 7.79 -25.52
CA GLU A 162 -22.56 6.61 -24.64
C GLU A 162 -21.10 6.14 -24.50
N LYS A 163 -20.35 6.09 -25.61
CA LYS A 163 -18.89 5.84 -25.60
C LYS A 163 -18.14 6.89 -24.78
N ASP A 164 -18.44 8.16 -24.95
CA ASP A 164 -17.74 9.27 -24.28
C ASP A 164 -18.06 9.30 -22.76
N ASN A 165 -19.24 8.82 -22.35
CA ASN A 165 -19.57 8.58 -20.95
C ASN A 165 -18.84 7.35 -20.38
N LEU A 166 -18.84 6.21 -21.08
CA LEU A 166 -18.11 5.00 -20.68
C LEU A 166 -16.59 5.26 -20.56
N PHE A 167 -16.02 6.10 -21.44
CA PHE A 167 -14.62 6.51 -21.34
C PHE A 167 -14.35 7.34 -20.07
N ARG A 168 -15.30 8.19 -19.67
CA ARG A 168 -15.26 8.97 -18.42
C ARG A 168 -15.35 8.08 -17.18
N GLU A 169 -16.24 7.09 -17.20
CA GLU A 169 -16.37 6.09 -16.14
C GLU A 169 -15.10 5.23 -16.01
N LEU A 170 -14.49 4.82 -17.13
CA LEU A 170 -13.21 4.14 -17.15
C LEU A 170 -12.06 5.01 -16.60
N GLN A 171 -12.04 6.31 -16.93
CA GLN A 171 -11.08 7.27 -16.39
C GLN A 171 -11.23 7.41 -14.86
N GLU A 172 -12.46 7.61 -14.36
CA GLU A 172 -12.74 7.64 -12.92
C GLU A 172 -12.37 6.32 -12.21
N LEU A 173 -12.66 5.17 -12.81
CA LEU A 173 -12.30 3.86 -12.25
C LEU A 173 -10.79 3.66 -12.20
N LYS A 174 -10.05 4.13 -13.23
CA LYS A 174 -8.59 4.10 -13.26
C LYS A 174 -7.97 4.99 -12.19
N GLU A 175 -8.53 6.19 -11.95
CA GLU A 175 -8.09 7.09 -10.89
C GLU A 175 -8.39 6.52 -9.50
N LYS A 176 -9.58 5.96 -9.28
CA LYS A 176 -9.95 5.24 -8.04
C LYS A 176 -9.04 4.03 -7.79
N LEU A 177 -8.71 3.26 -8.82
CA LEU A 177 -7.77 2.14 -8.74
C LEU A 177 -6.35 2.60 -8.41
N HIS A 178 -5.90 3.72 -8.97
CA HIS A 178 -4.58 4.28 -8.68
C HIS A 178 -4.47 4.71 -7.22
N VAL A 179 -5.46 5.46 -6.71
CA VAL A 179 -5.54 5.88 -5.30
C VAL A 179 -5.61 4.68 -4.35
N LEU A 180 -6.40 3.64 -4.68
CA LEU A 180 -6.44 2.40 -3.89
C LEU A 180 -5.10 1.65 -3.90
N THR A 181 -4.40 1.64 -5.04
CA THR A 181 -3.06 1.03 -5.15
C THR A 181 -2.04 1.77 -4.29
N GLU A 182 -2.05 3.10 -4.34
CA GLU A 182 -1.14 3.95 -3.56
C GLU A 182 -1.40 3.84 -2.05
N GLN A 183 -2.68 3.84 -1.64
CA GLN A 183 -3.09 3.56 -0.25
C GLN A 183 -2.66 2.15 0.20
N LEU A 184 -2.76 1.14 -0.67
CA LEU A 184 -2.33 -0.22 -0.37
C LEU A 184 -0.80 -0.30 -0.19
N SER A 185 -0.01 0.34 -1.07
CA SER A 185 1.45 0.39 -0.90
C SER A 185 1.86 1.12 0.38
N LEU A 186 1.22 2.24 0.71
CA LEU A 186 1.53 3.04 1.90
C LEU A 186 1.09 2.34 3.20
N SER A 187 0.05 1.50 3.13
CA SER A 187 -0.34 0.57 4.21
C SER A 187 0.66 -0.58 4.38
N HIS A 188 1.11 -1.18 3.28
CA HIS A 188 2.10 -2.26 3.25
C HIS A 188 3.48 -1.80 3.73
N GLU A 189 3.90 -0.57 3.41
CA GLU A 189 5.13 0.05 3.91
C GLU A 189 5.08 0.21 5.44
N LYS A 190 4.02 0.80 5.98
CA LYS A 190 3.79 0.90 7.45
C LYS A 190 3.73 -0.47 8.15
N TYR A 191 3.16 -1.48 7.50
CA TYR A 191 3.16 -2.85 8.03
C TYR A 191 4.60 -3.41 8.10
N ASN A 192 5.42 -3.19 7.08
CA ASN A 192 6.81 -3.61 7.06
C ASN A 192 7.67 -2.85 8.08
N GLU A 193 7.47 -1.55 8.26
CA GLU A 193 8.10 -0.75 9.32
C GLU A 193 7.77 -1.31 10.72
N ALA A 194 6.48 -1.53 11.00
CA ALA A 194 6.03 -2.09 12.27
C ALA A 194 6.56 -3.52 12.51
N SER A 195 6.59 -4.36 11.47
CA SER A 195 7.12 -5.72 11.52
C SER A 195 8.63 -5.75 11.76
N SER A 196 9.37 -4.83 11.12
CA SER A 196 10.81 -4.64 11.36
C SER A 196 11.09 -4.16 12.79
N SER A 197 10.35 -3.18 13.28
CA SER A 197 10.43 -2.70 14.67
C SER A 197 10.15 -3.83 15.67
N PHE A 198 9.15 -4.67 15.41
CA PHE A 198 8.80 -5.79 16.27
C PHE A 198 9.88 -6.89 16.29
N GLU A 199 10.51 -7.24 15.15
CA GLU A 199 11.62 -8.20 15.18
C GLU A 199 12.87 -7.60 15.85
N GLN A 200 13.11 -6.28 15.77
CA GLN A 200 14.16 -5.61 16.53
C GLN A 200 13.92 -5.66 18.05
N GLU A 201 12.71 -5.33 18.52
CA GLU A 201 12.33 -5.46 19.93
C GLU A 201 12.47 -6.91 20.42
N LYS A 202 11.99 -7.86 19.62
CA LYS A 202 12.10 -9.31 19.87
C LYS A 202 13.55 -9.82 19.87
N GLN A 203 14.47 -9.18 19.14
CA GLN A 203 15.91 -9.45 19.24
C GLN A 203 16.51 -8.85 20.52
N ALA A 204 16.13 -7.62 20.90
CA ALA A 204 16.56 -7.00 22.16
C ALA A 204 16.10 -7.82 23.39
N LEU A 205 14.85 -8.29 23.41
CA LEU A 205 14.30 -9.15 24.46
C LEU A 205 15.00 -10.51 24.54
N ARG A 206 15.42 -11.10 23.40
CA ARG A 206 16.26 -12.31 23.40
C ARG A 206 17.63 -12.05 24.03
N LEU A 207 18.26 -10.91 23.71
CA LEU A 207 19.55 -10.53 24.26
C LEU A 207 19.46 -10.32 25.79
N GLN A 208 18.46 -9.55 26.24
CA GLN A 208 18.19 -9.29 27.65
C GLN A 208 17.88 -10.58 28.43
N ASN A 209 17.15 -11.53 27.85
CA ASN A 209 16.95 -12.85 28.48
C ASN A 209 18.26 -13.62 28.62
N SER A 210 19.16 -13.59 27.63
CA SER A 210 20.47 -14.25 27.73
C SER A 210 21.36 -13.62 28.81
N GLU A 211 21.35 -12.29 28.93
CA GLU A 211 22.01 -11.56 30.03
C GLU A 211 21.41 -11.91 31.41
N MET A 212 20.08 -12.07 31.49
CA MET A 212 19.38 -12.49 32.70
C MET A 212 19.74 -13.95 33.08
N GLU A 213 19.85 -14.85 32.11
CA GLU A 213 20.30 -16.23 32.33
C GLU A 213 21.76 -16.30 32.82
N MET A 214 22.64 -15.47 32.25
CA MET A 214 24.05 -15.36 32.68
C MET A 214 24.19 -14.76 34.08
N THR A 215 23.44 -13.72 34.43
CA THR A 215 23.44 -13.16 35.79
C THR A 215 22.85 -14.15 36.81
N LEU A 216 21.78 -14.88 36.47
CA LEU A 216 21.26 -15.98 37.28
C LEU A 216 22.26 -17.14 37.44
N HIS A 217 23.07 -17.46 36.41
CA HIS A 217 24.14 -18.45 36.52
C HIS A 217 25.24 -17.98 37.48
N ASN A 218 25.67 -16.72 37.38
CA ASN A 218 26.65 -16.13 38.29
C ASN A 218 26.16 -16.10 39.74
N LEU A 219 24.90 -15.68 39.98
CA LEU A 219 24.28 -15.70 41.31
C LEU A 219 24.15 -17.11 41.89
N ARG A 220 23.85 -18.13 41.06
CA ARG A 220 23.87 -19.54 41.50
C ARG A 220 25.27 -20.00 41.91
N LYS A 221 26.31 -19.61 41.16
CA LYS A 221 27.71 -19.93 41.47
C LYS A 221 28.17 -19.24 42.75
N GLU A 222 27.83 -17.97 42.93
CA GLU A 222 28.10 -17.22 44.17
C GLU A 222 27.39 -17.87 45.36
N LYS A 223 26.10 -18.20 45.23
CA LYS A 223 25.36 -18.94 46.26
C LYS A 223 26.04 -20.25 46.63
N MET A 224 26.46 -21.07 45.66
CA MET A 224 27.18 -22.32 45.95
C MET A 224 28.51 -22.08 46.69
N SER A 225 29.20 -20.97 46.41
CA SER A 225 30.41 -20.58 47.15
C SER A 225 30.11 -20.13 48.58
N LEU A 226 29.00 -19.41 48.81
CA LEU A 226 28.54 -18.98 50.13
C LEU A 226 28.01 -20.16 50.95
N ASP A 227 27.20 -21.04 50.36
CA ASP A 227 26.74 -22.29 50.98
C ASP A 227 27.95 -23.14 51.42
N SER A 228 28.96 -23.30 50.56
CA SER A 228 30.20 -24.03 50.89
C SER A 228 31.04 -23.36 51.99
N ALA A 229 31.08 -22.03 52.04
CA ALA A 229 31.78 -21.30 53.11
C ALA A 229 31.03 -21.40 54.45
N LEU A 230 29.70 -21.45 54.42
CA LEU A 230 28.85 -21.61 55.59
C LEU A 230 28.95 -23.02 56.18
N GLU A 231 28.99 -24.07 55.35
CA GLU A 231 29.28 -25.43 55.84
C GLU A 231 30.70 -25.56 56.41
N GLN A 232 31.72 -24.95 55.77
CA GLN A 232 33.06 -24.88 56.34
C GLN A 232 33.04 -24.21 57.72
N GLN A 233 32.39 -23.05 57.84
CA GLN A 233 32.28 -22.32 59.12
C GLN A 233 31.56 -23.14 60.21
N LYS A 234 30.54 -23.95 59.87
CA LYS A 234 29.93 -24.89 60.82
C LYS A 234 30.93 -25.91 61.33
N THR A 235 31.67 -26.60 60.45
CA THR A 235 32.68 -27.60 60.87
C THR A 235 33.82 -26.98 61.68
N ASP A 236 34.11 -25.69 61.47
CA ASP A 236 35.05 -24.93 62.29
C ASP A 236 34.47 -24.58 63.68
N PHE A 237 33.18 -24.25 63.78
CA PHE A 237 32.50 -24.07 65.07
C PHE A 237 32.38 -25.38 65.85
N GLU A 238 32.00 -26.48 65.20
CA GLU A 238 31.88 -27.81 65.81
C GLU A 238 33.22 -28.24 66.42
N ARG A 239 34.32 -28.11 65.66
CA ARG A 239 35.68 -28.40 66.15
C ARG A 239 36.10 -27.48 67.30
N LEU A 240 35.75 -26.18 67.26
CA LEU A 240 36.03 -25.27 68.38
C LEU A 240 35.22 -25.60 69.64
N GLU A 241 34.02 -26.18 69.51
CA GLU A 241 33.24 -26.67 70.63
C GLU A 241 33.82 -27.98 71.21
N GLU A 242 34.34 -28.88 70.37
CA GLU A 242 35.14 -30.04 70.80
C GLU A 242 36.44 -29.63 71.52
N GLU A 243 37.24 -28.72 70.95
CA GLU A 243 38.47 -28.18 71.55
C GLU A 243 38.18 -27.50 72.90
N LYS A 244 37.10 -26.73 72.99
CA LYS A 244 36.61 -26.14 74.24
C LYS A 244 36.23 -27.22 75.26
N GLY A 245 35.48 -28.25 74.86
CA GLY A 245 35.10 -29.37 75.72
C GLY A 245 36.32 -30.14 76.26
N GLU A 246 37.34 -30.36 75.42
CA GLU A 246 38.63 -30.90 75.87
C GLU A 246 39.32 -29.98 76.88
N LEU A 247 39.32 -28.66 76.67
CA LEU A 247 39.95 -27.70 77.58
C LEU A 247 39.21 -27.61 78.93
N GLU A 248 37.88 -27.67 78.93
CA GLU A 248 37.07 -27.75 80.16
C GLU A 248 37.31 -29.08 80.90
N GLY A 249 37.47 -30.20 80.19
CA GLY A 249 37.90 -31.49 80.74
C GLY A 249 39.32 -31.46 81.35
N LYS A 250 40.28 -30.83 80.66
CA LYS A 250 41.65 -30.63 81.15
C LYS A 250 41.68 -29.71 82.38
N TYR A 251 40.87 -28.65 82.38
CA TYR A 251 40.77 -27.69 83.50
C TYR A 251 40.12 -28.31 84.74
N THR A 252 39.02 -29.05 84.59
CA THR A 252 38.36 -29.76 85.71
C THR A 252 39.26 -30.86 86.30
N LYS A 253 40.05 -31.56 85.48
CA LYS A 253 41.09 -32.48 85.94
C LYS A 253 42.21 -31.75 86.70
N ALA A 254 42.71 -30.63 86.18
CA ALA A 254 43.72 -29.81 86.87
C ALA A 254 43.22 -29.21 88.19
N LEU A 255 41.90 -28.92 88.31
CA LEU A 255 41.29 -28.49 89.57
C LEU A 255 41.27 -29.60 90.63
N SER A 256 40.91 -30.84 90.27
CA SER A 256 40.91 -31.95 91.24
C SER A 256 42.32 -32.42 91.61
N GLU A 257 43.28 -32.34 90.69
CA GLU A 257 44.71 -32.50 90.99
C GLU A 257 45.22 -31.40 91.93
N LYS A 258 44.83 -30.14 91.72
CA LYS A 258 45.13 -29.03 92.64
C LYS A 258 44.48 -29.22 94.03
N GLU A 259 43.26 -29.72 94.09
CA GLU A 259 42.53 -29.95 95.35
C GLU A 259 43.16 -31.06 96.18
N THR A 260 43.50 -32.20 95.55
CA THR A 260 44.24 -33.30 96.18
C THR A 260 45.63 -32.87 96.65
N LEU A 261 46.39 -32.11 95.85
CA LEU A 261 47.65 -31.48 96.28
C LEU A 261 47.47 -30.48 97.42
N SER A 262 46.32 -29.79 97.51
CA SER A 262 46.01 -28.88 98.62
C SER A 262 45.79 -29.67 99.92
N VAL A 263 45.06 -30.78 99.88
CA VAL A 263 44.86 -31.68 101.02
C VAL A 263 46.19 -32.29 101.48
N GLU A 264 47.06 -32.72 100.55
CA GLU A 264 48.39 -33.22 100.89
C GLU A 264 49.27 -32.11 101.52
N ARG A 265 49.21 -30.87 100.99
CA ARG A 265 49.91 -29.73 101.56
C ARG A 265 49.43 -29.38 102.97
N GLU A 266 48.12 -29.46 103.24
CA GLU A 266 47.58 -29.25 104.59
C GLU A 266 48.03 -30.35 105.57
N LYS A 267 48.03 -31.62 105.13
CA LYS A 267 48.58 -32.74 105.91
C LYS A 267 50.06 -32.50 106.25
N LEU A 268 50.89 -32.21 105.25
CA LEU A 268 52.31 -31.91 105.45
C LEU A 268 52.52 -30.66 106.34
N ALA A 269 51.63 -29.67 106.28
CA ALA A 269 51.66 -28.53 107.19
C ALA A 269 51.30 -28.93 108.64
N GLY A 270 50.38 -29.87 108.83
CA GLY A 270 50.07 -30.50 110.13
C GLY A 270 51.24 -31.30 110.70
N ASP A 271 51.90 -32.10 109.86
CA ASP A 271 53.10 -32.86 110.22
C ASP A 271 54.24 -31.91 110.63
N ASN A 272 54.47 -30.83 109.87
CA ASN A 272 55.47 -29.79 110.20
C ASN A 272 55.15 -29.01 111.48
N ARG A 273 53.87 -28.74 111.80
CA ARG A 273 53.48 -28.17 113.10
C ARG A 273 53.79 -29.14 114.24
N THR A 274 53.58 -30.43 114.02
CA THR A 274 53.80 -31.49 115.01
C THR A 274 55.28 -31.69 115.30
N THR A 275 56.12 -31.80 114.28
CA THR A 275 57.58 -31.90 114.45
C THR A 275 58.18 -30.62 115.03
N ARG A 276 57.66 -29.44 114.68
CA ARG A 276 58.06 -28.18 115.33
C ARG A 276 57.70 -28.15 116.82
N SER A 277 56.49 -28.59 117.19
CA SER A 277 56.08 -28.70 118.60
C SER A 277 56.98 -29.66 119.40
N GLN A 278 57.39 -30.77 118.78
CA GLN A 278 58.38 -31.69 119.34
C GLN A 278 59.76 -31.02 119.51
N LEU A 279 60.23 -30.28 118.50
CA LEU A 279 61.51 -29.56 118.54
C LEU A 279 61.52 -28.44 119.60
N ASP A 280 60.42 -27.68 119.73
CA ASP A 280 60.22 -26.69 120.79
C ASP A 280 60.17 -27.36 122.18
N GLY A 281 59.68 -28.61 122.25
CA GLY A 281 59.72 -29.45 123.45
C GLY A 281 61.14 -29.89 123.82
N TYR A 282 61.90 -30.45 122.86
CA TYR A 282 63.31 -30.80 123.05
C TYR A 282 64.18 -29.57 123.39
N SER A 283 63.85 -28.41 122.83
CA SER A 283 64.56 -27.15 123.13
C SER A 283 64.32 -26.70 124.57
N ARG A 284 63.10 -26.87 125.10
CA ARG A 284 62.80 -26.63 126.53
C ARG A 284 63.55 -27.60 127.43
N THR A 285 63.48 -28.91 127.18
CA THR A 285 64.19 -29.89 128.02
C THR A 285 65.71 -29.72 127.96
N ASN A 286 66.27 -29.28 126.83
CA ASN A 286 67.69 -28.94 126.73
C ASN A 286 68.05 -27.65 127.50
N ALA A 287 67.16 -26.66 127.56
CA ALA A 287 67.32 -25.48 128.40
C ALA A 287 67.26 -25.85 129.90
N ASP A 288 66.33 -26.71 130.30
CA ASP A 288 66.24 -27.24 131.67
C ASP A 288 67.52 -28.00 132.08
N LEU A 289 68.06 -28.81 131.17
CA LEU A 289 69.32 -29.54 131.36
C LEU A 289 70.53 -28.60 131.44
N LEU A 290 70.57 -27.53 130.64
CA LEU A 290 71.61 -26.48 130.74
C LEU A 290 71.51 -25.73 132.06
N GLN A 291 70.30 -25.43 132.55
CA GLN A 291 70.10 -24.81 133.86
C GLN A 291 70.59 -25.75 134.98
N GLN A 292 70.24 -27.03 134.94
CA GLN A 292 70.74 -28.04 135.89
C GLN A 292 72.26 -28.17 135.85
N LYS A 293 72.87 -28.18 134.65
CA LYS A 293 74.33 -28.18 134.47
C LYS A 293 74.95 -26.94 135.14
N SER A 294 74.44 -25.75 134.89
CA SER A 294 74.98 -24.53 135.50
C SER A 294 74.88 -24.53 137.04
N HIS A 295 73.80 -25.07 137.60
CA HIS A 295 73.62 -25.24 139.04
C HIS A 295 74.61 -26.24 139.65
N LEU A 296 74.95 -27.31 138.92
CA LEU A 296 75.99 -28.27 139.33
C LEU A 296 77.40 -27.65 139.23
N GLU A 297 77.66 -26.82 138.22
CA GLU A 297 78.91 -26.07 138.08
C GLU A 297 79.10 -25.06 139.23
N THR A 298 78.05 -24.32 139.64
CA THR A 298 78.10 -23.46 140.84
C THR A 298 78.45 -24.26 142.11
N LYS A 299 77.78 -25.40 142.34
CA LYS A 299 78.04 -26.27 143.49
C LYS A 299 79.45 -26.85 143.49
N LEU A 300 80.00 -27.15 142.31
CA LEU A 300 81.38 -27.61 142.19
C LEU A 300 82.37 -26.51 142.63
N GLU A 301 82.11 -25.26 142.25
CA GLU A 301 82.95 -24.12 142.62
C GLU A 301 82.85 -23.77 144.12
N GLU A 302 81.64 -23.83 144.70
CA GLU A 302 81.46 -23.76 146.16
C GLU A 302 82.25 -24.85 146.89
N THR A 303 82.29 -26.07 146.34
CA THR A 303 83.05 -27.20 146.90
C THR A 303 84.56 -26.99 146.80
N LYS A 304 85.07 -26.39 145.70
CA LYS A 304 86.49 -25.99 145.60
C LYS A 304 86.84 -24.94 146.63
N TYR A 305 86.03 -23.89 146.77
CA TYR A 305 86.27 -22.82 147.73
C TYR A 305 86.38 -23.38 149.17
N GLN A 306 85.48 -24.30 149.55
CA GLN A 306 85.54 -25.00 150.85
C GLN A 306 86.81 -25.85 151.01
N LYS A 307 87.27 -26.54 149.96
CA LYS A 307 88.54 -27.29 149.97
C LYS A 307 89.73 -26.36 150.19
N ASP A 308 89.80 -25.26 149.46
CA ASP A 308 90.95 -24.35 149.49
C ASP A 308 91.01 -23.58 150.83
N GLU A 309 89.85 -23.28 151.45
CA GLU A 309 89.76 -22.76 152.81
C GLU A 309 90.27 -23.76 153.87
N LEU A 310 90.05 -25.07 153.65
CA LEU A 310 90.58 -26.12 154.53
C LEU A 310 92.10 -26.33 154.35
N GLU A 311 92.62 -26.27 153.12
CA GLU A 311 94.06 -26.31 152.87
C GLU A 311 94.78 -25.11 153.48
N ALA A 312 94.21 -23.91 153.39
CA ALA A 312 94.73 -22.73 154.08
C ALA A 312 94.82 -22.94 155.61
N LYS A 313 93.79 -23.53 156.23
CA LYS A 313 93.81 -23.86 157.67
C LYS A 313 94.89 -24.87 158.03
N ILE A 314 95.13 -25.89 157.19
CA ILE A 314 96.22 -26.86 157.39
C ILE A 314 97.58 -26.15 157.41
N THR A 315 97.89 -25.31 156.41
CA THR A 315 99.17 -24.57 156.36
C THR A 315 99.37 -23.59 157.53
N THR A 316 98.29 -23.23 158.23
CA THR A 316 98.35 -22.39 159.45
C THR A 316 98.83 -23.20 160.65
N LEU A 317 98.22 -24.38 160.87
CA LEU A 317 98.58 -25.29 161.96
C LEU A 317 99.99 -25.88 161.83
N GLU A 318 100.46 -26.10 160.60
CA GLU A 318 101.84 -26.57 160.36
C GLU A 318 102.90 -25.54 160.77
N ARG A 319 102.59 -24.23 160.67
CA ARG A 319 103.48 -23.14 161.09
C ARG A 319 103.60 -23.06 162.62
N GLU A 320 102.47 -23.10 163.31
CA GLU A 320 102.40 -23.10 164.78
C GLU A 320 103.18 -24.29 165.38
N LYS A 321 103.13 -25.44 164.72
CA LYS A 321 103.93 -26.62 165.04
C LYS A 321 105.44 -26.38 164.89
N THR A 322 105.89 -25.64 163.87
CA THR A 322 107.33 -25.35 163.69
C THR A 322 107.88 -24.35 164.70
N ASP A 323 107.10 -23.36 165.12
CA ASP A 323 107.56 -22.34 166.07
C ASP A 323 107.82 -22.93 167.48
N LEU A 324 106.92 -23.79 167.95
CA LEU A 324 107.08 -24.53 169.21
C LEU A 324 108.30 -25.47 169.24
N GLN A 325 108.77 -25.94 168.08
CA GLN A 325 110.00 -26.76 167.99
C GLN A 325 111.30 -25.93 168.05
N ASN A 326 111.22 -24.61 167.94
CA ASN A 326 112.38 -23.73 168.01
C ASN A 326 112.66 -23.22 169.43
N GLU A 327 111.62 -22.94 170.24
CA GLU A 327 111.82 -22.52 171.64
C GLU A 327 112.56 -23.56 172.48
N LEU A 328 112.18 -24.85 172.34
CA LEU A 328 112.78 -25.96 173.10
C LEU A 328 114.29 -26.10 172.88
N ARG A 329 114.81 -25.65 171.72
CA ARG A 329 116.23 -25.71 171.37
C ARG A 329 117.07 -24.64 172.06
N LYS A 330 116.46 -23.49 172.38
CA LYS A 330 117.14 -22.32 172.94
C LYS A 330 117.58 -22.53 174.39
N HIS A 331 116.79 -23.24 175.20
CA HIS A 331 117.13 -23.45 176.61
C HIS A 331 118.31 -24.38 176.88
N CYS A 332 118.87 -25.04 175.86
CA CYS A 332 120.01 -25.94 176.01
C CYS A 332 121.39 -25.25 175.81
N SER A 333 121.46 -24.05 175.21
CA SER A 333 122.74 -23.37 174.93
C SER A 333 123.35 -22.64 176.13
N ASP A 334 122.51 -22.20 177.06
CA ASP A 334 122.87 -21.13 178.01
C ASP A 334 123.71 -21.63 179.21
N VAL A 335 124.04 -22.93 179.24
CA VAL A 335 124.76 -23.59 180.33
C VAL A 335 126.29 -23.63 180.10
N GLU A 336 126.78 -23.63 178.86
CA GLU A 336 128.21 -23.89 178.57
C GLU A 336 129.15 -22.68 178.66
N ILE A 337 128.63 -21.44 178.65
CA ILE A 337 129.45 -20.24 178.39
C ILE A 337 130.08 -19.63 179.67
N LEU A 338 129.55 -19.91 180.86
CA LEU A 338 130.00 -19.30 182.12
C LEU A 338 131.38 -19.78 182.63
N GLU A 339 131.95 -20.85 182.06
CA GLU A 339 133.13 -21.53 182.60
C GLU A 339 134.49 -20.96 182.11
N LYS A 340 134.50 -20.06 181.09
CA LYS A 340 135.72 -19.78 180.29
C LYS A 340 136.31 -18.36 180.31
N THR A 341 135.76 -17.42 181.05
CA THR A 341 136.37 -16.06 181.22
C THR A 341 136.54 -15.69 182.69
N LYS A 342 137.63 -16.17 183.28
CA LYS A 342 138.16 -15.69 184.58
C LYS A 342 139.71 -15.71 184.66
N ILE A 343 140.37 -15.93 183.54
CA ILE A 343 141.82 -15.74 183.35
C ILE A 343 141.98 -15.18 181.92
N GLU A 344 141.91 -13.88 181.62
CA GLU A 344 142.00 -12.66 182.45
C GLU A 344 143.31 -12.47 183.24
N LEU A 345 143.81 -11.23 183.24
CA LEU A 345 144.82 -10.71 184.18
C LEU A 345 146.21 -11.41 184.22
N VAL A 346 146.95 -11.31 183.11
CA VAL A 346 148.42 -11.06 183.13
C VAL A 346 148.73 -10.08 181.99
N ALA A 347 149.66 -9.13 182.19
CA ALA A 347 149.99 -8.06 181.23
C ALA A 347 148.79 -7.12 180.95
N ASP A 348 148.11 -6.61 181.97
CA ASP A 348 148.59 -5.54 182.87
C ASP A 348 148.74 -4.15 182.22
N HIS A 349 147.63 -3.42 182.24
CA HIS A 349 147.47 -2.32 183.19
C HIS A 349 148.40 -1.09 183.05
N ASN A 350 148.65 -0.62 181.82
CA ASN A 350 148.61 0.83 181.58
C ASN A 350 147.69 1.14 180.37
N LYS A 351 146.55 1.86 180.49
CA LYS A 351 146.29 3.21 181.05
C LYS A 351 146.79 4.28 180.06
N VAL A 352 145.99 5.22 179.53
CA VAL A 352 144.64 5.75 179.86
C VAL A 352 144.05 6.35 178.54
N LYS A 353 142.78 6.23 178.14
CA LYS A 353 141.47 6.55 178.77
C LYS A 353 141.01 8.01 178.58
N ALA A 354 140.24 8.23 177.51
CA ALA A 354 138.97 8.97 177.51
C ALA A 354 138.09 8.27 176.43
N GLU A 355 136.92 7.70 176.68
CA GLU A 355 135.69 8.20 177.36
C GLU A 355 135.04 9.35 176.54
N PHE A 356 133.74 9.32 176.18
CA PHE A 356 132.59 8.49 176.59
C PHE A 356 131.47 8.66 175.51
N GLU A 357 130.48 7.83 175.17
CA GLU A 357 130.04 6.40 175.23
C GLU A 357 128.73 6.35 174.34
N LYS A 358 128.00 5.28 173.87
CA LYS A 358 127.98 3.79 173.85
C LYS A 358 126.55 3.38 173.36
N SER A 359 126.21 2.30 172.61
CA SER A 359 126.95 1.18 172.00
C SER A 359 126.06 0.34 171.03
N ASN A 360 126.68 -0.45 170.14
CA ASN A 360 126.37 -1.87 169.74
C ASN A 360 125.01 -2.30 169.11
N LEU A 361 124.90 -3.39 168.31
CA LEU A 361 125.83 -4.10 167.36
C LEU A 361 125.07 -5.16 166.48
N GLU A 362 125.56 -5.40 165.25
CA GLU A 362 125.78 -6.65 164.42
C GLU A 362 125.12 -8.04 164.71
N LEU A 363 125.09 -9.08 163.85
CA LEU A 363 125.28 -9.30 162.37
C LEU A 363 125.13 -10.82 161.99
N SER A 364 124.59 -11.16 160.80
CA SER A 364 124.93 -12.30 159.85
C SER A 364 123.71 -12.69 159.00
N GLN A 365 123.71 -12.90 157.66
CA GLN A 365 124.62 -13.55 156.68
C GLN A 365 124.44 -15.08 156.54
N GLN A 366 124.63 -15.71 155.36
CA GLN A 366 125.07 -15.19 154.03
C GLN A 366 123.85 -15.08 153.07
N THR A 367 123.65 -15.53 151.80
CA THR A 367 124.35 -16.13 150.61
C THR A 367 123.28 -16.11 149.46
N GLU A 368 123.50 -16.37 148.16
CA GLU A 368 124.43 -15.90 147.09
C GLU A 368 123.91 -16.44 145.72
N ALA A 369 124.37 -16.16 144.49
CA ALA A 369 125.45 -15.34 143.90
C ALA A 369 125.16 -15.00 142.40
N GLU A 370 125.91 -14.04 141.81
CA GLU A 370 126.29 -13.89 140.36
C GLU A 370 125.20 -13.77 139.25
N GLN A 371 125.34 -13.05 138.12
CA GLN A 371 126.36 -12.17 137.48
C GLN A 371 125.63 -11.38 136.33
N LYS A 372 126.09 -10.30 135.65
CA LYS A 372 127.20 -9.30 135.75
C LYS A 372 126.76 -8.04 134.95
N VAL A 373 127.57 -6.97 134.87
CA VAL A 373 127.22 -5.65 134.24
C VAL A 373 128.39 -5.02 133.47
N HIS A 374 128.12 -4.31 132.37
CA HIS A 374 128.78 -3.06 131.87
C HIS A 374 128.12 -2.66 130.52
N SER A 375 127.67 -1.44 130.18
CA SER A 375 127.86 -0.04 130.61
C SER A 375 129.08 0.71 130.02
N PHE A 376 128.83 1.51 128.97
CA PHE A 376 129.48 2.80 128.63
C PHE A 376 128.78 3.50 127.41
N GLN A 377 129.31 4.67 127.00
CA GLN A 377 128.98 5.46 125.79
C GLN A 377 127.60 6.12 125.67
N LYS A 378 127.40 7.16 126.49
CA LYS A 378 126.38 8.22 126.30
C LYS A 378 126.84 9.25 125.24
N GLU A 379 127.08 8.83 124.00
CA GLU A 379 127.65 9.74 122.97
C GLU A 379 127.27 9.40 121.51
N ASN A 380 126.04 8.95 121.25
CA ASN A 380 125.60 8.62 119.88
C ASN A 380 124.13 8.95 119.56
N GLN A 381 123.50 9.85 120.34
CA GLN A 381 122.06 10.13 120.26
C GLN A 381 121.68 11.29 119.33
N VAL A 382 122.66 11.97 118.71
CA VAL A 382 122.44 13.16 117.87
C VAL A 382 122.17 12.81 116.40
N LEU A 383 122.70 11.69 115.89
CA LEU A 383 122.52 11.25 114.50
C LEU A 383 121.17 10.54 114.21
N LEU A 384 120.30 10.39 115.22
CA LEU A 384 119.05 9.63 115.08
C LEU A 384 117.84 10.47 114.63
N GLN A 385 117.92 11.82 114.67
CA GLN A 385 116.79 12.68 114.34
C GLN A 385 116.68 13.02 112.85
N GLU A 386 117.79 13.26 112.14
CA GLU A 386 117.76 13.61 110.70
C GLU A 386 117.25 12.45 109.82
N VAL A 387 117.56 11.21 110.20
CA VAL A 387 117.09 9.99 109.51
C VAL A 387 115.58 9.78 109.66
N GLN A 388 114.94 10.34 110.70
CA GLN A 388 113.49 10.25 110.87
C GLN A 388 112.72 11.27 110.02
N GLU A 389 113.28 12.44 109.73
CA GLU A 389 112.55 13.50 109.03
C GLU A 389 112.47 13.24 107.51
N LEU A 390 113.56 12.81 106.87
CA LEU A 390 113.54 12.35 105.48
C LEU A 390 112.59 11.16 105.27
N LYS A 391 112.40 10.32 106.31
CA LYS A 391 111.50 9.16 106.25
C LYS A 391 110.01 9.56 106.23
N LYS A 392 109.63 10.70 106.85
CA LYS A 392 108.27 11.25 106.76
C LYS A 392 107.95 11.84 105.37
N GLN A 393 108.94 12.47 104.73
CA GLN A 393 108.74 13.07 103.40
C GLN A 393 108.51 11.99 102.32
N MET A 394 109.14 10.82 102.47
CA MET A 394 108.87 9.65 101.63
C MET A 394 107.45 9.09 101.81
N THR A 395 106.89 9.05 103.02
CA THR A 395 105.53 8.52 103.24
C THR A 395 104.46 9.46 102.65
N SER A 396 104.56 10.77 102.88
CA SER A 396 103.58 11.72 102.34
C SER A 396 103.55 11.78 100.80
N LEU A 397 104.68 11.54 100.13
CA LEU A 397 104.73 11.46 98.66
C LEU A 397 104.15 10.14 98.11
N SER A 398 104.23 9.04 98.86
CA SER A 398 103.51 7.80 98.48
C SER A 398 102.01 7.97 98.66
N GLU A 399 101.57 8.48 99.81
CA GLU A 399 100.15 8.73 100.12
C GLU A 399 99.51 9.68 99.10
N ALA A 400 100.22 10.73 98.67
CA ALA A 400 99.78 11.64 97.63
C ALA A 400 99.69 10.98 96.24
N LYS A 401 100.65 10.10 95.88
CA LYS A 401 100.61 9.33 94.63
C LYS A 401 99.41 8.39 94.60
N ASP A 402 99.22 7.60 95.65
CA ASP A 402 98.23 6.53 95.68
C ASP A 402 96.79 7.09 95.71
N LEU A 403 96.57 8.27 96.33
CA LEU A 403 95.32 9.03 96.22
C LEU A 403 95.05 9.55 94.79
N LEU A 404 96.08 10.01 94.09
CA LEU A 404 95.98 10.56 92.73
C LEU A 404 95.76 9.45 91.69
N GLU A 405 96.38 8.28 91.89
CA GLU A 405 96.13 7.07 91.10
C GLU A 405 94.70 6.53 91.33
N THR A 406 94.20 6.60 92.58
CA THR A 406 92.81 6.24 92.91
C THR A 406 91.78 7.17 92.24
N THR A 407 92.01 8.49 92.23
CA THR A 407 91.11 9.44 91.55
C THR A 407 91.15 9.30 90.04
N LEU A 408 92.33 9.10 89.44
CA LEU A 408 92.46 8.81 88.01
C LEU A 408 91.71 7.52 87.62
N GLN A 409 91.71 6.50 88.47
CA GLN A 409 90.97 5.26 88.24
C GLN A 409 89.45 5.46 88.35
N ALA A 410 88.99 6.31 89.27
CA ALA A 410 87.58 6.69 89.40
C ALA A 410 87.07 7.48 88.17
N GLU A 411 87.81 8.49 87.71
CA GLU A 411 87.44 9.25 86.50
C GLU A 411 87.39 8.36 85.25
N ASN A 412 88.29 7.38 85.11
CA ASN A 412 88.22 6.41 84.02
C ASN A 412 86.97 5.49 84.09
N CYS A 413 86.52 5.14 85.29
CA CYS A 413 85.24 4.45 85.49
C CYS A 413 84.03 5.33 85.10
N GLU A 414 84.04 6.63 85.40
CA GLU A 414 82.97 7.53 84.95
C GLU A 414 83.00 7.76 83.43
N ILE A 415 84.18 7.91 82.82
CA ILE A 415 84.35 8.05 81.37
C ILE A 415 83.88 6.79 80.62
N THR A 416 84.13 5.59 81.15
CA THR A 416 83.64 4.34 80.55
C THR A 416 82.13 4.19 80.68
N LYS A 417 81.55 4.59 81.82
CA LYS A 417 80.09 4.63 82.01
C LYS A 417 79.42 5.64 81.06
N ALA A 418 79.93 6.86 80.98
CA ALA A 418 79.41 7.89 80.08
C ALA A 418 79.51 7.51 78.59
N LYS A 419 80.50 6.70 78.20
CA LYS A 419 80.56 6.08 76.86
C LYS A 419 79.44 5.06 76.66
N ALA A 420 79.23 4.15 77.61
CA ALA A 420 78.14 3.17 77.53
C ALA A 420 76.76 3.85 77.46
N ASP A 421 76.54 4.91 78.25
CA ASP A 421 75.31 5.70 78.23
C ASP A 421 75.12 6.43 76.88
N LYS A 422 76.21 6.99 76.31
CA LYS A 422 76.19 7.59 74.96
C LYS A 422 75.86 6.57 73.87
N ASP A 423 76.45 5.38 73.93
CA ASP A 423 76.23 4.33 72.92
C ASP A 423 74.80 3.76 73.04
N GLY A 424 74.24 3.69 74.26
CA GLY A 424 72.83 3.38 74.51
C GLY A 424 71.87 4.42 73.92
N LEU A 425 72.12 5.71 74.17
CA LEU A 425 71.35 6.81 73.58
C LEU A 425 71.46 6.84 72.04
N SER A 426 72.63 6.49 71.48
CA SER A 426 72.83 6.43 70.03
C SER A 426 71.95 5.36 69.38
N LYS A 427 71.83 4.18 70.02
CA LYS A 427 70.91 3.12 69.57
C LYS A 427 69.44 3.53 69.67
N GLN A 428 69.04 4.20 70.75
CA GLN A 428 67.67 4.72 70.87
C GLN A 428 67.34 5.75 69.79
N ILE A 429 68.30 6.61 69.41
CA ILE A 429 68.14 7.56 68.30
C ILE A 429 67.98 6.81 66.96
N GLU A 430 68.75 5.75 66.72
CA GLU A 430 68.65 4.92 65.51
C GLU A 430 67.31 4.15 65.45
N GLU A 431 66.84 3.59 66.56
CA GLU A 431 65.51 2.96 66.67
C GLU A 431 64.36 3.96 66.44
N LEU A 432 64.49 5.19 66.97
CA LEU A 432 63.53 6.27 66.75
C LEU A 432 63.55 6.79 65.30
N GLN A 433 64.72 6.84 64.64
CA GLN A 433 64.82 7.19 63.22
C GLN A 433 64.21 6.12 62.31
N ASN A 434 64.42 4.84 62.63
CA ASN A 434 63.83 3.71 61.89
C ASN A 434 62.30 3.66 62.06
N THR A 435 61.79 3.83 63.29
CA THR A 435 60.33 3.87 63.54
C THR A 435 59.68 5.12 62.93
N LEU A 436 60.31 6.30 63.00
CA LEU A 436 59.84 7.50 62.30
C LEU A 436 59.78 7.28 60.78
N SER A 437 60.81 6.65 60.19
CA SER A 437 60.84 6.34 58.75
C SER A 437 59.72 5.38 58.34
N LYS A 438 59.42 4.36 59.17
CA LYS A 438 58.31 3.43 58.97
C LYS A 438 56.95 4.15 59.03
N VAL A 439 56.73 4.97 60.06
CA VAL A 439 55.49 5.78 60.21
C VAL A 439 55.35 6.81 59.08
N MET A 440 56.45 7.40 58.59
CA MET A 440 56.42 8.29 57.42
C MET A 440 56.06 7.56 56.13
N GLN A 441 56.38 6.27 55.99
CA GLN A 441 55.96 5.48 54.84
C GLN A 441 54.49 5.06 54.96
N GLU A 442 54.09 4.53 56.12
CA GLU A 442 52.68 4.16 56.40
C GLU A 442 51.73 5.34 56.18
N ASN A 443 52.11 6.56 56.56
CA ASN A 443 51.31 7.77 56.29
C ASN A 443 51.18 8.10 54.80
N LYS A 444 52.19 7.84 53.95
CA LYS A 444 52.06 8.00 52.49
C LYS A 444 51.09 6.98 51.91
N ASP A 445 51.20 5.73 52.36
CA ASP A 445 50.39 4.62 51.85
C ASP A 445 48.92 4.79 52.27
N ILE A 446 48.67 5.21 53.53
CA ILE A 446 47.34 5.65 53.99
C ILE A 446 46.83 6.85 53.19
N SER A 447 47.67 7.84 52.89
CA SER A 447 47.27 9.00 52.07
C SER A 447 46.91 8.59 50.63
N PHE A 448 47.61 7.61 50.05
CA PHE A 448 47.31 7.07 48.73
C PHE A 448 45.99 6.30 48.73
N HIS A 449 45.81 5.36 49.67
CA HIS A 449 44.58 4.61 49.82
C HIS A 449 43.36 5.51 50.08
N ARG A 450 43.51 6.54 50.92
CA ARG A 450 42.47 7.54 51.13
C ARG A 450 42.12 8.27 49.82
N LYS A 451 43.11 8.74 49.06
CA LYS A 451 42.83 9.41 47.77
C LYS A 451 42.08 8.48 46.81
N ASN A 452 42.48 7.21 46.72
CA ASN A 452 41.79 6.23 45.88
C ASN A 452 40.33 6.00 46.33
N ALA A 453 40.08 5.93 47.64
CA ALA A 453 38.73 5.85 48.18
C ALA A 453 37.90 7.13 47.94
N ASP A 454 38.51 8.31 48.05
CA ASP A 454 37.88 9.59 47.68
C ASP A 454 37.56 9.67 46.17
N GLU A 455 38.36 9.03 45.31
CA GLU A 455 38.09 8.88 43.86
C GLU A 455 36.92 7.89 43.61
N GLN A 456 36.91 6.71 44.25
CA GLN A 456 35.84 5.71 44.14
C GLN A 456 34.49 6.22 44.69
N ASN A 457 34.51 6.99 45.78
CA ASN A 457 33.30 7.62 46.31
C ASN A 457 32.69 8.65 45.33
N LYS A 458 33.49 9.25 44.42
CA LYS A 458 32.96 10.11 43.35
C LYS A 458 32.31 9.28 42.24
N SER A 459 32.91 8.16 41.82
CA SER A 459 32.32 7.31 40.77
C SER A 459 31.00 6.68 41.25
N PHE A 460 30.98 6.07 42.44
CA PHE A 460 29.74 5.53 43.01
C PHE A 460 28.65 6.60 43.20
N LYS A 461 29.02 7.85 43.52
CA LYS A 461 28.04 8.95 43.60
C LYS A 461 27.48 9.34 42.23
N ALA A 462 28.30 9.33 41.17
CA ALA A 462 27.86 9.58 39.80
C ALA A 462 26.97 8.44 39.28
N GLU A 463 27.32 7.19 39.58
CA GLU A 463 26.53 5.99 39.28
C GLU A 463 25.17 6.02 39.99
N MET A 464 25.14 6.39 41.28
CA MET A 464 23.90 6.53 42.05
C MET A 464 22.95 7.59 41.48
N GLU A 465 23.45 8.77 41.09
CA GLU A 465 22.61 9.78 40.44
C GLU A 465 22.17 9.37 39.03
N SER A 466 23.01 8.63 38.28
CA SER A 466 22.63 8.04 36.98
C SER A 466 21.51 7.00 37.13
N LEU A 467 21.63 6.08 38.09
CA LEU A 467 20.61 5.07 38.40
C LEU A 467 19.31 5.70 38.87
N LYS A 468 19.38 6.76 39.69
CA LYS A 468 18.23 7.52 40.19
C LYS A 468 17.48 8.24 39.08
N GLU A 469 18.17 8.83 38.11
CA GLU A 469 17.52 9.45 36.94
C GLU A 469 16.99 8.40 35.94
N GLN A 470 17.62 7.21 35.85
CA GLN A 470 17.05 6.07 35.12
C GLN A 470 15.77 5.54 35.78
N LEU A 471 15.75 5.41 37.11
CA LEU A 471 14.59 4.94 37.87
C LEU A 471 13.41 5.91 37.71
N LYS A 472 13.67 7.22 37.81
CA LYS A 472 12.69 8.29 37.53
C LYS A 472 12.13 8.25 36.09
N ARG A 473 12.95 7.92 35.09
CA ARG A 473 12.44 7.66 33.71
C ARG A 473 11.55 6.42 33.65
N ARG A 474 11.95 5.32 34.30
CA ARG A 474 11.12 4.10 34.40
C ARG A 474 9.79 4.34 35.13
N GLU A 475 9.74 5.22 36.12
CA GLU A 475 8.49 5.62 36.78
C GLU A 475 7.57 6.39 35.82
N GLN A 476 8.13 7.28 34.98
CA GLN A 476 7.38 8.01 33.94
C GLN A 476 6.88 7.08 32.82
N GLU A 477 7.73 6.16 32.33
CA GLU A 477 7.36 5.12 31.36
C GLU A 477 6.22 4.24 31.89
N ASN A 478 6.33 3.75 33.13
CA ASN A 478 5.28 2.95 33.78
C ASN A 478 3.97 3.74 33.97
N HIS A 479 4.04 5.04 34.22
CA HIS A 479 2.85 5.89 34.30
C HIS A 479 2.16 6.02 32.94
N GLN A 480 2.92 6.23 31.85
CA GLN A 480 2.38 6.28 30.49
C GLN A 480 1.75 4.94 30.08
N LEU A 481 2.44 3.83 30.29
CA LEU A 481 1.91 2.47 30.03
C LEU A 481 0.65 2.17 30.85
N GLY A 482 0.51 2.77 32.04
CA GLY A 482 -0.72 2.74 32.82
C GLY A 482 -1.89 3.44 32.13
N GLN A 483 -1.67 4.66 31.64
CA GLN A 483 -2.68 5.43 30.88
C GLN A 483 -3.06 4.73 29.56
N ASP A 484 -2.08 4.21 28.83
CA ASP A 484 -2.29 3.53 27.54
C ASP A 484 -3.10 2.24 27.73
N ARG A 485 -2.84 1.51 28.82
CA ARG A 485 -3.62 0.33 29.23
C ARG A 485 -5.07 0.68 29.58
N GLU A 486 -5.32 1.82 30.21
CA GLU A 486 -6.68 2.28 30.55
C GLU A 486 -7.46 2.72 29.29
N GLN A 487 -6.77 3.36 28.32
CA GLN A 487 -7.33 3.65 26.99
C GLN A 487 -7.63 2.37 26.19
N LEU A 488 -6.79 1.34 26.29
CA LEU A 488 -7.05 0.04 25.66
C LEU A 488 -8.23 -0.70 26.33
N ALA A 489 -8.34 -0.66 27.66
CA ALA A 489 -9.45 -1.28 28.39
C ALA A 489 -10.80 -0.64 28.02
N THR A 490 -10.88 0.70 27.98
CA THR A 490 -12.10 1.42 27.59
C THR A 490 -12.49 1.16 26.13
N ARG A 491 -11.52 1.06 25.20
CA ARG A 491 -11.79 0.66 23.81
C ARG A 491 -12.30 -0.78 23.68
N LEU A 492 -11.79 -1.72 24.48
CA LEU A 492 -12.29 -3.09 24.52
C LEU A 492 -13.73 -3.16 25.05
N GLU A 493 -14.05 -2.41 26.10
CA GLU A 493 -15.41 -2.31 26.64
C GLU A 493 -16.39 -1.68 25.63
N GLU A 494 -15.94 -0.70 24.84
CA GLU A 494 -16.74 -0.13 23.75
C GLU A 494 -16.94 -1.13 22.60
N MET A 495 -15.91 -1.91 22.25
CA MET A 495 -16.01 -2.96 21.23
C MET A 495 -17.00 -4.06 21.65
N ASP A 496 -17.02 -4.45 22.93
CA ASP A 496 -17.94 -5.44 23.46
C ASP A 496 -19.39 -4.94 23.47
N LYS A 497 -19.61 -3.65 23.77
CA LYS A 497 -20.92 -2.97 23.59
C LYS A 497 -21.36 -2.95 22.13
N ARG A 498 -20.45 -2.75 21.17
CA ARG A 498 -20.76 -2.85 19.74
C ARG A 498 -21.06 -4.30 19.32
N MET A 499 -20.38 -5.29 19.88
CA MET A 499 -20.56 -6.72 19.58
C MET A 499 -21.90 -7.25 20.11
N THR A 500 -22.30 -6.85 21.31
CA THR A 500 -23.62 -7.17 21.89
C THR A 500 -24.77 -6.51 21.12
N LEU A 501 -24.63 -5.25 20.71
CA LEU A 501 -25.60 -4.58 19.82
C LEU A 501 -25.73 -5.30 18.46
N LEU A 502 -24.62 -5.68 17.82
CA LEU A 502 -24.64 -6.46 16.57
C LEU A 502 -25.29 -7.84 16.75
N THR A 503 -25.21 -8.41 17.95
CA THR A 503 -25.87 -9.69 18.28
C THR A 503 -27.39 -9.51 18.41
N SER A 504 -27.87 -8.45 19.08
CA SER A 504 -29.29 -8.10 19.12
C SER A 504 -29.87 -7.91 17.72
N VAL A 505 -29.23 -7.08 16.89
CA VAL A 505 -29.66 -6.81 15.51
C VAL A 505 -29.69 -8.08 14.66
N LYS A 506 -28.76 -9.02 14.88
CA LYS A 506 -28.74 -10.33 14.23
C LYS A 506 -29.90 -11.22 14.66
N GLU A 507 -30.26 -11.22 15.94
CA GLU A 507 -31.40 -11.97 16.48
C GLU A 507 -32.74 -11.38 16.00
N GLU A 508 -32.87 -10.06 15.97
CA GLU A 508 -34.01 -9.32 15.40
C GLU A 508 -34.17 -9.60 13.89
N LEU A 509 -33.08 -9.65 13.14
CA LEU A 509 -33.08 -9.99 11.71
C LEU A 509 -33.49 -11.45 11.46
N LEU A 510 -33.02 -12.39 12.29
CA LEU A 510 -33.41 -13.81 12.23
C LEU A 510 -34.89 -14.01 12.58
N ALA A 511 -35.39 -13.30 13.60
CA ALA A 511 -36.81 -13.28 13.94
C ALA A 511 -37.65 -12.76 12.76
N SER A 512 -37.26 -11.61 12.19
CA SER A 512 -37.89 -11.01 11.01
C SER A 512 -37.87 -11.93 9.79
N GLN A 513 -36.77 -12.65 9.56
CA GLN A 513 -36.65 -13.63 8.48
C GLN A 513 -37.59 -14.83 8.71
N SER A 514 -37.78 -15.27 9.96
CA SER A 514 -38.72 -16.34 10.30
C SER A 514 -40.19 -15.93 10.11
N GLU A 515 -40.52 -14.68 10.44
CA GLU A 515 -41.81 -14.04 10.21
C GLU A 515 -42.14 -13.97 8.71
N LEU A 516 -41.22 -13.42 7.91
CA LEU A 516 -41.38 -13.30 6.46
C LEU A 516 -41.54 -14.68 5.78
N LYS A 517 -40.85 -15.71 6.30
CA LYS A 517 -40.98 -17.11 5.84
C LYS A 517 -42.34 -17.74 6.21
N ARG A 518 -42.88 -17.40 7.40
CA ARG A 518 -44.23 -17.77 7.86
C ARG A 518 -45.30 -17.15 6.96
N GLU A 519 -45.16 -15.86 6.62
CA GLU A 519 -46.08 -15.17 5.71
C GLU A 519 -45.99 -15.71 4.28
N THR A 520 -44.77 -15.93 3.77
CA THR A 520 -44.55 -16.53 2.43
C THR A 520 -45.23 -17.89 2.32
N SER A 521 -45.07 -18.77 3.32
CA SER A 521 -45.78 -20.06 3.36
C SER A 521 -47.31 -19.90 3.41
N SER A 522 -47.83 -18.91 4.14
CA SER A 522 -49.27 -18.61 4.17
C SER A 522 -49.79 -18.12 2.81
N LEU A 523 -49.02 -17.30 2.09
CA LEU A 523 -49.34 -16.82 0.75
C LEU A 523 -49.28 -17.95 -0.30
N CYS A 524 -48.32 -18.87 -0.19
CA CYS A 524 -48.28 -20.09 -1.01
C CYS A 524 -49.54 -20.94 -0.82
N ALA A 525 -49.94 -21.22 0.43
CA ALA A 525 -51.16 -21.99 0.72
C ALA A 525 -52.42 -21.30 0.17
N LYS A 526 -52.54 -19.96 0.33
CA LYS A 526 -53.64 -19.17 -0.26
C LYS A 526 -53.65 -19.19 -1.79
N LYS A 527 -52.48 -19.20 -2.43
CA LYS A 527 -52.34 -19.33 -3.89
C LYS A 527 -52.80 -20.71 -4.36
N GLU A 528 -52.45 -21.77 -3.64
CA GLU A 528 -52.88 -23.14 -3.95
C GLU A 528 -54.40 -23.31 -3.82
N THR A 529 -55.03 -22.75 -2.77
CA THR A 529 -56.50 -22.77 -2.66
C THR A 529 -57.18 -21.99 -3.79
N LEU A 530 -56.68 -20.81 -4.15
CA LEU A 530 -57.22 -20.02 -5.26
C LEU A 530 -57.06 -20.72 -6.63
N LEU A 531 -55.96 -21.46 -6.84
CA LEU A 531 -55.76 -22.28 -8.05
C LEU A 531 -56.73 -23.48 -8.09
N ALA A 532 -57.02 -24.10 -6.95
CA ALA A 532 -58.03 -25.15 -6.85
C ALA A 532 -59.44 -24.62 -7.16
N GLU A 533 -59.82 -23.48 -6.59
CA GLU A 533 -61.09 -22.79 -6.88
C GLU A 533 -61.20 -22.38 -8.35
N GLN A 534 -60.13 -21.82 -8.93
CA GLN A 534 -60.06 -21.48 -10.35
C GLN A 534 -60.28 -22.72 -11.23
N SER A 535 -59.64 -23.85 -10.90
CA SER A 535 -59.81 -25.12 -11.61
C SER A 535 -61.25 -25.62 -11.56
N GLU A 536 -61.90 -25.55 -10.39
CA GLU A 536 -63.29 -25.99 -10.21
C GLU A 536 -64.29 -25.08 -10.92
N LEU A 537 -64.04 -23.77 -10.97
CA LEU A 537 -64.79 -22.82 -11.80
C LEU A 537 -64.60 -23.12 -13.29
N LEU A 538 -63.38 -23.45 -13.75
CA LEU A 538 -63.09 -23.81 -15.15
C LEU A 538 -63.73 -25.15 -15.56
N LYS A 539 -64.01 -26.06 -14.61
CA LYS A 539 -64.87 -27.24 -14.85
C LYS A 539 -66.34 -26.81 -14.99
N LYS A 540 -66.85 -25.98 -14.08
CA LYS A 540 -68.25 -25.48 -14.14
C LYS A 540 -68.54 -24.73 -15.43
N VAL A 541 -67.63 -23.85 -15.88
CA VAL A 541 -67.75 -23.13 -17.17
C VAL A 541 -67.85 -24.12 -18.32
N ARG A 542 -66.95 -25.11 -18.43
CA ARG A 542 -67.01 -26.13 -19.49
C ARG A 542 -68.30 -26.95 -19.48
N CYS A 543 -68.86 -27.25 -18.30
CA CYS A 543 -70.17 -27.91 -18.19
C CYS A 543 -71.32 -27.00 -18.67
N LEU A 544 -71.27 -25.70 -18.37
CA LEU A 544 -72.25 -24.72 -18.84
C LEU A 544 -72.14 -24.46 -20.36
N GLU A 545 -70.94 -24.42 -20.91
CA GLU A 545 -70.69 -24.33 -22.36
C GLU A 545 -71.24 -25.56 -23.10
N ALA A 546 -71.00 -26.77 -22.57
CA ALA A 546 -71.56 -27.99 -23.13
C ALA A 546 -73.10 -28.01 -23.06
N SER A 547 -73.69 -27.51 -21.97
CA SER A 547 -75.13 -27.36 -21.81
C SER A 547 -75.71 -26.34 -22.79
N ASN A 548 -75.12 -25.15 -22.91
CA ASN A 548 -75.52 -24.12 -23.88
C ASN A 548 -75.43 -24.63 -25.31
N LYS A 549 -74.35 -25.34 -25.67
CA LYS A 549 -74.19 -25.94 -27.01
C LYS A 549 -75.28 -26.98 -27.31
N ARG A 550 -75.67 -27.77 -26.31
CA ARG A 550 -76.79 -28.73 -26.42
C ARG A 550 -78.13 -28.01 -26.57
N LEU A 551 -78.41 -26.99 -25.77
CA LEU A 551 -79.61 -26.15 -25.89
C LEU A 551 -79.66 -25.40 -27.23
N GLN A 552 -78.51 -25.00 -27.79
CA GLN A 552 -78.42 -24.37 -29.10
C GLN A 552 -78.74 -25.36 -30.24
N THR A 553 -78.29 -26.62 -30.14
CA THR A 553 -78.72 -27.68 -31.08
C THR A 553 -80.19 -28.04 -30.92
N GLU A 554 -80.71 -28.09 -29.70
CA GLU A 554 -82.14 -28.31 -29.42
C GLU A 554 -82.99 -27.18 -30.01
N LEU A 555 -82.57 -25.93 -29.85
CA LEU A 555 -83.21 -24.75 -30.43
C LEU A 555 -83.15 -24.74 -31.97
N GLN A 556 -82.08 -25.24 -32.58
CA GLN A 556 -82.03 -25.43 -34.03
C GLN A 556 -82.98 -26.53 -34.50
N ALA A 557 -83.05 -27.67 -33.81
CA ALA A 557 -84.00 -28.75 -34.09
C ALA A 557 -85.45 -28.23 -33.99
N GLN A 558 -85.79 -27.57 -32.87
CA GLN A 558 -87.08 -26.92 -32.66
C GLN A 558 -87.40 -25.88 -33.74
N LYS A 559 -86.43 -25.09 -34.20
CA LYS A 559 -86.64 -24.16 -35.34
C LYS A 559 -86.91 -24.89 -36.66
N THR A 560 -86.19 -25.98 -36.95
CA THR A 560 -86.47 -26.78 -38.17
C THR A 560 -87.83 -27.50 -38.09
N GLU A 561 -88.24 -27.96 -36.91
CA GLU A 561 -89.57 -28.51 -36.70
C GLU A 561 -90.66 -27.44 -36.78
N THR A 562 -90.42 -26.24 -36.24
CA THR A 562 -91.30 -25.07 -36.41
C THR A 562 -91.48 -24.72 -37.89
N ILE A 563 -90.41 -24.66 -38.68
CA ILE A 563 -90.48 -24.41 -40.14
C ILE A 563 -91.25 -25.53 -40.86
N ASN A 564 -91.08 -26.79 -40.45
CA ASN A 564 -91.84 -27.91 -41.00
C ASN A 564 -93.33 -27.86 -40.60
N LEU A 565 -93.64 -27.40 -39.39
CA LEU A 565 -95.01 -27.18 -38.92
C LEU A 565 -95.66 -25.97 -39.59
N GLU A 566 -94.94 -24.85 -39.77
CA GLU A 566 -95.38 -23.70 -40.56
C GLU A 566 -95.66 -24.12 -42.01
N LYS A 567 -94.82 -24.97 -42.60
CA LYS A 567 -95.03 -25.49 -43.96
C LYS A 567 -96.27 -26.38 -44.05
N ARG A 568 -96.50 -27.25 -43.06
CA ARG A 568 -97.76 -28.02 -42.93
C ARG A 568 -98.96 -27.11 -42.70
N TYR A 569 -98.83 -26.09 -41.85
CA TYR A 569 -99.89 -25.13 -41.53
C TYR A 569 -100.22 -24.24 -42.72
N LYS A 570 -99.23 -23.89 -43.57
CA LYS A 570 -99.45 -23.13 -44.80
C LYS A 570 -100.21 -23.95 -45.84
N ASN A 571 -99.87 -25.23 -46.02
CA ASN A 571 -100.67 -26.15 -46.83
C ASN A 571 -102.11 -26.27 -46.27
N ALA A 572 -102.25 -26.43 -44.94
CA ALA A 572 -103.56 -26.52 -44.30
C ALA A 572 -104.34 -25.18 -44.30
N LEU A 573 -103.67 -24.04 -44.44
CA LEU A 573 -104.28 -22.71 -44.58
C LEU A 573 -104.72 -22.45 -46.02
N GLU A 574 -104.00 -23.01 -47.00
CA GLU A 574 -104.46 -23.09 -48.40
C GLU A 574 -105.69 -24.00 -48.51
N GLU A 575 -105.83 -25.06 -47.69
CA GLU A 575 -107.10 -25.81 -47.54
C GLU A 575 -108.17 -25.05 -46.74
N ALA A 576 -107.83 -24.40 -45.62
CA ALA A 576 -108.80 -23.78 -44.70
C ALA A 576 -109.30 -22.39 -45.13
N SER A 577 -108.59 -21.69 -46.03
CA SER A 577 -109.00 -20.39 -46.57
C SER A 577 -110.31 -20.42 -47.40
N ALA A 578 -110.87 -21.61 -47.62
CA ALA A 578 -112.23 -21.80 -48.13
C ALA A 578 -113.36 -21.58 -47.09
N SER A 579 -113.06 -21.28 -45.81
CA SER A 579 -114.07 -21.29 -44.73
C SER A 579 -114.09 -20.06 -43.79
N ALA A 580 -115.04 -19.15 -44.06
CA ALA A 580 -115.81 -18.34 -43.09
C ALA A 580 -115.12 -17.43 -42.04
N VAL A 581 -115.06 -16.14 -42.43
CA VAL A 581 -115.10 -14.88 -41.64
C VAL A 581 -116.02 -14.89 -40.38
N VAL A 582 -115.69 -14.10 -39.32
CA VAL A 582 -116.55 -13.07 -38.62
C VAL A 582 -116.09 -12.69 -37.19
N LYS A 583 -115.82 -11.38 -36.99
CA LYS A 583 -116.19 -10.36 -35.93
C LYS A 583 -116.66 -10.81 -34.49
N GLU A 584 -116.86 -9.96 -33.45
CA GLU A 584 -116.72 -8.51 -33.17
C GLU A 584 -116.73 -8.22 -31.64
N ALA A 585 -116.86 -6.93 -31.24
CA ALA A 585 -117.21 -6.36 -29.91
C ALA A 585 -116.10 -6.35 -28.82
N SER A 586 -115.70 -5.24 -28.16
CA SER A 586 -116.28 -3.94 -27.75
C SER A 586 -116.89 -3.91 -26.34
N GLY A 587 -116.53 -2.89 -25.54
CA GLY A 587 -117.10 -2.65 -24.20
C GLY A 587 -116.04 -2.21 -23.19
N ASN A 588 -115.43 -3.18 -22.51
CA ASN A 588 -114.59 -3.00 -21.30
C ASN A 588 -113.22 -2.31 -21.52
N ALA A 589 -113.00 -1.65 -22.66
CA ALA A 589 -111.69 -1.14 -23.06
C ALA A 589 -111.22 0.09 -22.27
N ALA A 590 -112.14 0.95 -21.79
CA ALA A 590 -111.80 2.24 -21.19
C ALA A 590 -111.20 2.12 -19.77
N ASP A 591 -111.90 1.46 -18.84
CA ASP A 591 -111.40 1.24 -17.48
C ASP A 591 -110.16 0.34 -17.45
N ALA A 592 -110.06 -0.59 -18.43
CA ALA A 592 -108.85 -1.34 -18.68
C ALA A 592 -107.70 -0.43 -19.14
N LEU A 593 -107.96 0.53 -20.05
CA LEU A 593 -106.96 1.51 -20.48
C LEU A 593 -106.44 2.35 -19.31
N GLU A 594 -107.30 2.88 -18.44
CA GLU A 594 -106.83 3.75 -17.34
C GLU A 594 -105.99 2.97 -16.32
N LYS A 595 -106.36 1.71 -16.01
CA LYS A 595 -105.51 0.83 -15.20
C LYS A 595 -104.18 0.52 -15.89
N LEU A 596 -104.22 0.13 -17.17
CA LEU A 596 -103.01 -0.14 -17.95
C LEU A 596 -102.12 1.09 -18.13
N VAL A 597 -102.67 2.31 -18.13
CA VAL A 597 -101.88 3.56 -18.13
C VAL A 597 -101.16 3.75 -16.80
N LYS A 598 -101.84 3.61 -15.66
CA LYS A 598 -101.21 3.74 -14.33
C LYS A 598 -100.20 2.62 -14.05
N GLU A 599 -100.49 1.41 -14.50
CA GLU A 599 -99.58 0.27 -14.45
C GLU A 599 -98.37 0.48 -15.37
N LYS A 600 -98.56 1.01 -16.58
CA LYS A 600 -97.47 1.42 -17.48
C LYS A 600 -96.62 2.56 -16.92
N GLU A 601 -97.20 3.52 -16.20
CA GLU A 601 -96.48 4.60 -15.52
C GLU A 601 -95.64 4.07 -14.35
N ALA A 602 -96.19 3.15 -13.56
CA ALA A 602 -95.45 2.44 -12.52
C ALA A 602 -94.29 1.61 -13.10
N LEU A 603 -94.56 0.79 -14.13
CA LEU A 603 -93.54 0.00 -14.83
C LEU A 603 -92.49 0.87 -15.53
N LEU A 604 -92.85 2.07 -16.01
CA LEU A 604 -91.88 3.02 -16.57
C LEU A 604 -90.97 3.60 -15.48
N LYS A 605 -91.51 3.86 -14.28
CA LYS A 605 -90.73 4.31 -13.12
C LYS A 605 -89.78 3.20 -12.63
N GLU A 606 -90.29 1.97 -12.43
CA GLU A 606 -89.48 0.81 -12.07
C GLU A 606 -88.40 0.50 -13.12
N LYS A 607 -88.74 0.62 -14.42
CA LYS A 607 -87.76 0.49 -15.51
C LYS A 607 -86.65 1.55 -15.39
N ASN A 608 -87.00 2.81 -15.13
CA ASN A 608 -86.01 3.89 -15.03
C ASN A 608 -85.13 3.73 -13.77
N GLU A 609 -85.70 3.23 -12.67
CA GLU A 609 -84.94 2.91 -11.44
C GLU A 609 -84.00 1.71 -11.65
N ALA A 610 -84.46 0.66 -12.34
CA ALA A 610 -83.63 -0.48 -12.72
C ALA A 610 -82.53 -0.09 -13.74
N GLN A 611 -82.84 0.79 -14.70
CA GLN A 611 -81.89 1.36 -15.67
C GLN A 611 -80.76 2.10 -14.94
N SER A 612 -81.10 2.97 -13.98
CA SER A 612 -80.12 3.67 -13.13
C SER A 612 -79.26 2.69 -12.32
N LEU A 613 -79.85 1.64 -11.76
CA LEU A 613 -79.11 0.60 -11.04
C LEU A 613 -78.13 -0.17 -11.94
N VAL A 614 -78.51 -0.46 -13.18
CA VAL A 614 -77.64 -1.11 -14.18
C VAL A 614 -76.48 -0.19 -14.56
N GLU A 615 -76.73 1.11 -14.73
CA GLU A 615 -75.70 2.12 -15.03
C GLU A 615 -74.74 2.35 -13.84
N GLU A 616 -75.19 2.16 -12.61
CA GLU A 616 -74.35 2.17 -11.40
C GLU A 616 -73.50 0.90 -11.26
N LEU A 617 -74.10 -0.28 -11.47
CA LEU A 617 -73.40 -1.56 -11.49
C LEU A 617 -72.37 -1.65 -12.62
N GLN A 618 -72.66 -1.08 -13.79
CA GLN A 618 -71.72 -1.03 -14.91
C GLN A 618 -70.55 -0.08 -14.61
N ARG A 619 -70.79 1.10 -14.03
CA ARG A 619 -69.70 1.99 -13.53
C ARG A 619 -68.82 1.29 -12.49
N SER A 620 -69.42 0.64 -11.49
CA SER A 620 -68.69 -0.09 -10.44
C SER A 620 -67.86 -1.25 -11.00
N LYS A 621 -68.40 -2.01 -11.97
CA LYS A 621 -67.67 -3.06 -12.69
C LYS A 621 -66.45 -2.51 -13.44
N ASP A 622 -66.62 -1.41 -14.18
CA ASP A 622 -65.55 -0.85 -15.00
C ASP A 622 -64.43 -0.25 -14.12
N GLU A 623 -64.80 0.32 -12.97
CA GLU A 623 -63.84 0.77 -11.94
C GLU A 623 -63.07 -0.40 -11.30
N ILE A 624 -63.75 -1.47 -10.89
CA ILE A 624 -63.11 -2.70 -10.37
C ILE A 624 -62.19 -3.34 -11.43
N GLN A 625 -62.60 -3.34 -12.70
CA GLN A 625 -61.79 -3.85 -13.80
C GLN A 625 -60.52 -2.99 -14.01
N THR A 626 -60.63 -1.67 -13.90
CA THR A 626 -59.48 -0.74 -13.93
C THR A 626 -58.52 -0.96 -12.76
N GLN A 627 -59.05 -1.19 -11.56
CA GLN A 627 -58.24 -1.54 -10.38
C GLN A 627 -57.52 -2.90 -10.58
N LEU A 628 -58.20 -3.91 -11.12
CA LEU A 628 -57.60 -5.22 -11.44
C LEU A 628 -56.50 -5.15 -12.50
N GLU A 629 -56.65 -4.31 -13.54
CA GLU A 629 -55.58 -4.08 -14.51
C GLU A 629 -54.37 -3.34 -13.92
N THR A 630 -54.63 -2.38 -13.03
CA THR A 630 -53.58 -1.66 -12.30
C THR A 630 -52.79 -2.61 -11.39
N LEU A 631 -53.49 -3.47 -10.64
CA LEU A 631 -52.87 -4.51 -9.80
C LEU A 631 -52.14 -5.57 -10.64
N ARG A 632 -52.62 -5.92 -11.84
CA ARG A 632 -51.90 -6.82 -12.76
C ARG A 632 -50.61 -6.20 -13.28
N LYS A 633 -50.63 -4.93 -13.70
CA LYS A 633 -49.44 -4.20 -14.14
C LYS A 633 -48.41 -4.08 -13.01
N GLY A 634 -48.85 -3.81 -11.77
CA GLY A 634 -48.00 -3.81 -10.59
C GLY A 634 -47.35 -5.18 -10.30
N ASN A 635 -48.13 -6.27 -10.35
CA ASN A 635 -47.60 -7.63 -10.14
C ASN A 635 -46.64 -8.07 -11.25
N LEU A 636 -46.91 -7.73 -12.52
CA LEU A 636 -46.00 -8.00 -13.63
C LEU A 636 -44.66 -7.30 -13.41
N LYS A 637 -44.68 -5.99 -13.10
CA LYS A 637 -43.45 -5.25 -12.83
C LYS A 637 -42.69 -5.82 -11.64
N TYR A 638 -43.36 -6.13 -10.53
CA TYR A 638 -42.70 -6.76 -9.37
C TYR A 638 -42.10 -8.14 -9.70
N GLN A 639 -42.69 -8.89 -10.63
CA GLN A 639 -42.14 -10.16 -11.12
C GLN A 639 -40.94 -9.97 -12.06
N GLU A 640 -40.92 -8.89 -12.86
CA GLU A 640 -39.76 -8.47 -13.66
C GLU A 640 -38.61 -8.02 -12.76
N ASP A 641 -38.85 -7.06 -11.85
CA ASP A 641 -37.87 -6.55 -10.87
C ASP A 641 -37.25 -7.70 -10.04
N LEU A 642 -38.07 -8.67 -9.60
CA LEU A 642 -37.63 -9.86 -8.86
C LEU A 642 -36.80 -10.83 -9.73
N ASN A 643 -37.04 -10.89 -11.04
CA ASN A 643 -36.24 -11.72 -11.95
C ASN A 643 -34.90 -11.05 -12.26
N THR A 644 -34.89 -9.74 -12.56
CA THR A 644 -33.65 -8.96 -12.73
C THR A 644 -32.76 -9.04 -11.48
N SER A 645 -33.34 -8.95 -10.28
CA SER A 645 -32.59 -9.10 -9.02
C SER A 645 -31.98 -10.50 -8.84
N LYS A 646 -32.68 -11.58 -9.24
CA LYS A 646 -32.11 -12.94 -9.24
C LYS A 646 -30.99 -13.10 -10.26
N GLU A 647 -31.14 -12.50 -11.44
CA GLU A 647 -30.17 -12.58 -12.52
C GLU A 647 -28.87 -11.86 -12.14
N GLN A 648 -28.98 -10.67 -11.54
CA GLN A 648 -27.88 -9.95 -10.89
C GLN A 648 -27.21 -10.78 -9.78
N LEU A 649 -28.01 -11.43 -8.91
CA LEU A 649 -27.48 -12.29 -7.84
C LEU A 649 -26.74 -13.51 -8.41
N CYS A 650 -27.23 -14.11 -9.51
CA CYS A 650 -26.55 -15.19 -10.21
C CYS A 650 -25.22 -14.73 -10.81
N THR A 651 -25.19 -13.58 -11.50
CA THR A 651 -23.94 -13.04 -12.08
C THR A 651 -22.91 -12.70 -11.02
N GLU A 652 -23.31 -12.08 -9.90
CA GLU A 652 -22.35 -11.72 -8.84
C GLU A 652 -21.93 -12.96 -8.01
N THR A 653 -22.79 -13.97 -7.87
CA THR A 653 -22.40 -15.29 -7.33
C THR A 653 -21.38 -15.99 -8.24
N GLN A 654 -21.49 -15.82 -9.55
CA GLN A 654 -20.50 -16.37 -10.50
C GLN A 654 -19.19 -15.58 -10.46
N ARG A 655 -19.24 -14.25 -10.35
CA ARG A 655 -18.07 -13.38 -10.15
C ARG A 655 -17.32 -13.72 -8.86
N LEU A 656 -18.04 -13.92 -7.76
CA LEU A 656 -17.47 -14.37 -6.48
C LEU A 656 -16.75 -15.72 -6.61
N LYS A 657 -17.29 -16.67 -7.39
CA LYS A 657 -16.59 -17.94 -7.65
C LYS A 657 -15.28 -17.73 -8.40
N SER A 658 -15.27 -16.92 -9.45
CA SER A 658 -14.04 -16.61 -10.19
C SER A 658 -13.00 -15.91 -9.32
N LEU A 659 -13.40 -14.94 -8.50
CA LEU A 659 -12.50 -14.29 -7.54
C LEU A 659 -11.94 -15.27 -6.49
N CYS A 660 -12.74 -16.20 -5.99
CA CYS A 660 -12.26 -17.26 -5.09
C CYS A 660 -11.29 -18.24 -5.76
N GLN A 661 -11.43 -18.50 -7.07
CA GLN A 661 -10.47 -19.31 -7.82
C GLN A 661 -9.15 -18.54 -8.01
N GLU A 662 -9.21 -17.28 -8.43
CA GLU A 662 -8.05 -16.39 -8.58
C GLU A 662 -7.26 -16.24 -7.26
N VAL A 663 -7.95 -16.13 -6.12
CA VAL A 663 -7.33 -16.08 -4.79
C VAL A 663 -6.62 -17.39 -4.42
N GLU A 664 -7.19 -18.56 -4.74
CA GLU A 664 -6.52 -19.84 -4.49
C GLU A 664 -5.34 -20.09 -5.46
N GLU A 665 -5.46 -19.69 -6.74
CA GLU A 665 -4.35 -19.72 -7.71
C GLU A 665 -3.18 -18.82 -7.28
N LEU A 666 -3.46 -17.59 -6.83
CA LEU A 666 -2.44 -16.68 -6.28
C LEU A 666 -1.78 -17.23 -5.00
N LYS A 667 -2.54 -17.96 -4.18
CA LYS A 667 -2.07 -18.60 -2.95
C LYS A 667 -1.22 -19.84 -3.23
N GLU A 668 -1.54 -20.63 -4.26
CA GLU A 668 -0.67 -21.69 -4.76
C GLU A 668 0.62 -21.11 -5.35
N ALA A 669 0.54 -20.05 -6.17
CA ALA A 669 1.71 -19.36 -6.71
C ALA A 669 2.62 -18.77 -5.61
N ALA A 670 2.04 -18.20 -4.54
CA ALA A 670 2.77 -17.73 -3.37
C ALA A 670 3.44 -18.90 -2.60
N SER A 671 2.76 -20.04 -2.48
CA SER A 671 3.31 -21.27 -1.87
C SER A 671 4.52 -21.80 -2.65
N VAL A 672 4.40 -21.91 -3.98
CA VAL A 672 5.50 -22.33 -4.88
C VAL A 672 6.67 -21.33 -4.83
N THR A 673 6.37 -20.03 -4.80
CA THR A 673 7.41 -18.98 -4.66
C THR A 673 8.13 -19.09 -3.32
N SER A 674 7.40 -19.36 -2.22
CA SER A 674 7.97 -19.57 -0.88
C SER A 674 8.87 -20.81 -0.83
N GLN A 675 8.44 -21.93 -1.40
CA GLN A 675 9.25 -23.16 -1.52
C GLN A 675 10.51 -22.93 -2.36
N THR A 676 10.40 -22.20 -3.48
CA THR A 676 11.54 -21.85 -4.36
C THR A 676 12.52 -20.93 -3.65
N LEU A 677 12.03 -19.98 -2.85
CA LEU A 677 12.87 -19.11 -2.03
C LEU A 677 13.56 -19.88 -0.90
N GLN A 678 12.90 -20.86 -0.29
CA GLN A 678 13.53 -21.75 0.69
C GLN A 678 14.62 -22.62 0.04
N SER A 679 14.38 -23.24 -1.12
CA SER A 679 15.41 -24.03 -1.81
C SER A 679 16.59 -23.18 -2.23
N LEU A 680 16.36 -21.94 -2.70
CA LEU A 680 17.43 -20.98 -2.99
C LEU A 680 18.19 -20.52 -1.74
N GLN A 681 17.54 -20.42 -0.57
CA GLN A 681 18.22 -20.16 0.70
C GLN A 681 19.05 -21.35 1.19
N GLU A 682 18.57 -22.57 1.00
CA GLU A 682 19.32 -23.80 1.33
C GLU A 682 20.49 -24.00 0.36
N GLU A 683 20.32 -23.71 -0.93
CA GLU A 683 21.38 -23.68 -1.92
C GLU A 683 22.41 -22.57 -1.63
N ASN A 684 22.00 -21.35 -1.27
CA ASN A 684 22.94 -20.30 -0.87
C ASN A 684 23.71 -20.67 0.42
N LYS A 685 23.08 -21.32 1.39
CA LYS A 685 23.76 -21.86 2.59
C LYS A 685 24.76 -22.95 2.19
N ARG A 686 24.38 -23.86 1.30
CA ARG A 686 25.24 -24.93 0.78
C ARG A 686 26.43 -24.34 0.01
N LEU A 687 26.22 -23.42 -0.92
CA LEU A 687 27.28 -22.74 -1.67
C LEU A 687 28.19 -21.93 -0.74
N SER A 688 27.64 -21.30 0.31
CA SER A 688 28.46 -20.62 1.34
C SER A 688 29.33 -21.61 2.13
N GLN A 689 28.81 -22.81 2.44
CA GLN A 689 29.59 -23.88 3.08
C GLN A 689 30.62 -24.50 2.12
N GLU A 690 30.28 -24.68 0.84
CA GLU A 690 31.20 -25.17 -0.19
C GLU A 690 32.29 -24.14 -0.48
N LEU A 691 32.02 -22.83 -0.46
CA LEU A 691 33.03 -21.76 -0.52
C LEU A 691 33.92 -21.74 0.73
N ALA A 692 33.33 -21.88 1.93
CA ALA A 692 34.10 -21.98 3.17
C ALA A 692 34.99 -23.24 3.24
N ASN A 693 34.55 -24.34 2.63
CA ASN A 693 35.35 -25.56 2.47
C ASN A 693 36.42 -25.38 1.38
N ASN A 694 36.11 -24.78 0.23
CA ASN A 694 37.11 -24.45 -0.79
C ASN A 694 38.22 -23.52 -0.25
N HIS A 695 37.91 -22.60 0.68
CA HIS A 695 38.92 -21.80 1.39
C HIS A 695 39.76 -22.60 2.40
N LYS A 696 39.29 -23.76 2.89
CA LYS A 696 40.12 -24.74 3.62
C LYS A 696 40.98 -25.58 2.66
N ASP A 697 40.38 -26.04 1.57
CA ASP A 697 41.03 -26.86 0.54
C ASP A 697 41.99 -26.03 -0.33
N GLN A 698 42.03 -24.71 -0.15
CA GLN A 698 43.03 -23.79 -0.70
C GLN A 698 44.46 -24.09 -0.19
N GLY A 699 44.61 -24.97 0.83
CA GLY A 699 45.89 -25.60 1.20
C GLY A 699 46.34 -26.76 0.30
N ALA A 700 45.51 -27.22 -0.64
CA ALA A 700 45.77 -28.36 -1.53
C ALA A 700 45.98 -27.97 -3.01
N LEU A 701 46.07 -26.67 -3.33
CA LEU A 701 46.27 -26.14 -4.70
C LEU A 701 47.70 -26.36 -5.26
N GLY A 702 48.30 -27.51 -4.98
CA GLY A 702 49.64 -27.91 -5.43
C GLY A 702 49.73 -29.30 -6.07
N THR A 703 48.67 -30.11 -6.03
CA THR A 703 48.67 -31.49 -6.58
C THR A 703 47.86 -31.62 -7.87
N LEU A 704 46.81 -30.81 -8.06
CA LEU A 704 45.85 -30.98 -9.16
C LEU A 704 46.41 -30.56 -10.54
N THR A 705 47.46 -29.72 -10.58
CA THR A 705 48.12 -29.29 -11.82
C THR A 705 48.79 -30.43 -12.58
N ASP A 706 49.31 -31.44 -11.88
CA ASP A 706 50.01 -32.56 -12.51
C ASP A 706 49.03 -33.55 -13.14
N GLU A 707 47.90 -33.83 -12.48
CA GLU A 707 46.87 -34.74 -13.00
C GLU A 707 46.17 -34.16 -14.24
N HIS A 708 45.92 -32.84 -14.24
CA HIS A 708 45.30 -32.15 -15.37
C HIS A 708 46.17 -32.19 -16.65
N SER A 709 47.48 -32.44 -16.52
CA SER A 709 48.40 -32.64 -17.65
C SER A 709 48.26 -34.03 -18.30
N LYS A 710 47.93 -35.07 -17.52
CA LYS A 710 47.77 -36.46 -18.01
C LYS A 710 46.45 -36.65 -18.76
N LEU A 711 45.33 -36.27 -18.12
CA LEU A 711 44.00 -36.45 -18.69
C LEU A 711 43.82 -35.70 -20.03
N LYS A 712 44.48 -34.54 -20.18
CA LYS A 712 44.51 -33.79 -21.45
C LYS A 712 45.22 -34.53 -22.59
N LYS A 713 46.11 -35.48 -22.29
CA LYS A 713 46.81 -36.31 -23.27
C LYS A 713 45.96 -37.52 -23.69
N GLU A 714 45.36 -38.19 -22.70
CA GLU A 714 44.50 -39.37 -22.92
C GLU A 714 43.23 -39.03 -23.72
N LEU A 715 42.65 -37.84 -23.52
CA LEU A 715 41.48 -37.37 -24.27
C LEU A 715 41.73 -37.18 -25.77
N GLU A 716 42.95 -36.80 -26.15
CA GLU A 716 43.28 -36.51 -27.56
C GLU A 716 43.69 -37.77 -28.34
N GLU A 717 44.20 -38.79 -27.65
CA GLU A 717 44.44 -40.12 -28.22
C GLU A 717 43.11 -40.86 -28.50
N LEU A 718 42.09 -40.70 -27.64
CA LEU A 718 40.79 -41.36 -27.81
C LEU A 718 40.03 -40.90 -29.07
N LYS A 719 40.13 -39.61 -29.44
CA LYS A 719 39.46 -39.00 -30.60
C LYS A 719 39.85 -39.59 -31.95
N GLN A 720 41.01 -40.23 -32.08
CA GLN A 720 41.55 -40.68 -33.38
C GLN A 720 41.11 -42.09 -33.80
N SER A 721 40.29 -42.80 -33.00
CA SER A 721 40.24 -44.27 -33.05
C SER A 721 38.91 -44.93 -33.50
N LEU A 722 37.83 -44.19 -33.80
CA LEU A 722 36.54 -44.78 -34.23
C LEU A 722 35.89 -44.11 -35.46
N PRO A 723 35.98 -44.70 -36.65
CA PRO A 723 35.31 -44.22 -37.87
C PRO A 723 34.16 -45.14 -38.34
N ASN A 724 33.13 -45.36 -37.52
CA ASN A 724 32.09 -46.38 -37.84
C ASN A 724 30.67 -46.09 -37.30
N ASN A 725 30.19 -44.84 -37.35
CA ASN A 725 28.79 -44.51 -37.04
C ASN A 725 28.13 -43.46 -37.98
N VAL A 726 28.81 -43.13 -39.09
CA VAL A 726 28.55 -41.95 -39.94
C VAL A 726 27.10 -41.82 -40.45
N PHE A 727 26.40 -42.94 -40.67
CA PHE A 727 25.02 -42.91 -41.21
C PHE A 727 23.94 -42.59 -40.17
N SER A 728 24.14 -42.94 -38.89
CA SER A 728 23.25 -42.54 -37.81
C SER A 728 23.61 -41.13 -37.31
N GLU A 729 24.92 -40.86 -37.23
CA GLU A 729 25.47 -39.57 -36.82
C GLU A 729 25.04 -38.46 -37.76
N ASN A 730 25.11 -38.63 -39.09
CA ASN A 730 24.69 -37.59 -40.03
C ASN A 730 23.19 -37.27 -39.94
N ALA A 731 22.31 -38.28 -39.76
CA ALA A 731 20.89 -38.04 -39.61
C ALA A 731 20.56 -37.26 -38.32
N LEU A 732 21.17 -37.66 -37.19
CA LEU A 732 21.05 -36.93 -35.93
C LEU A 732 21.68 -35.53 -36.00
N ARG A 733 22.79 -35.37 -36.73
CA ARG A 733 23.48 -34.09 -36.93
C ARG A 733 22.70 -33.14 -37.85
N GLU A 734 21.99 -33.66 -38.84
CA GLU A 734 21.10 -32.89 -39.72
C GLU A 734 19.85 -32.46 -38.96
N GLN A 735 19.24 -33.34 -38.16
CA GLN A 735 18.14 -32.98 -37.26
C GLN A 735 18.59 -31.94 -36.21
N LEU A 736 19.71 -32.16 -35.51
CA LEU A 736 20.30 -31.20 -34.58
C LEU A 736 20.70 -29.88 -35.25
N SER A 737 21.09 -29.91 -36.54
CA SER A 737 21.37 -28.68 -37.30
C SER A 737 20.08 -27.94 -37.64
N GLY A 738 18.99 -28.63 -37.95
CA GLY A 738 17.66 -28.05 -38.15
C GLY A 738 17.11 -27.44 -36.86
N GLU A 739 17.16 -28.19 -35.74
CA GLU A 739 16.75 -27.73 -34.42
C GLU A 739 17.63 -26.56 -33.93
N LYS A 740 18.95 -26.62 -34.14
CA LYS A 740 19.87 -25.50 -33.86
C LYS A 740 19.56 -24.28 -34.74
N ALA A 741 19.26 -24.45 -36.03
CA ALA A 741 18.90 -23.34 -36.90
C ALA A 741 17.57 -22.69 -36.47
N ALA A 742 16.55 -23.50 -36.15
CA ALA A 742 15.28 -23.01 -35.63
C ALA A 742 15.43 -22.30 -34.28
N LEU A 743 16.23 -22.86 -33.36
CA LEU A 743 16.56 -22.23 -32.08
C LEU A 743 17.35 -20.94 -32.27
N GLN A 744 18.32 -20.91 -33.18
CA GLN A 744 19.15 -19.73 -33.44
C GLN A 744 18.35 -18.63 -34.18
N GLN A 745 17.35 -18.99 -34.99
CA GLN A 745 16.36 -18.07 -35.56
C GLN A 745 15.39 -17.55 -34.49
N SER A 746 14.97 -18.39 -33.54
CA SER A 746 14.18 -17.99 -32.37
C SER A 746 14.96 -17.04 -31.46
N ILE A 747 16.26 -17.30 -31.22
CA ILE A 747 17.17 -16.42 -30.49
C ILE A 747 17.35 -15.08 -31.22
N HIS A 748 17.47 -15.05 -32.54
CA HIS A 748 17.50 -13.78 -33.29
C HIS A 748 16.18 -13.01 -33.17
N LYS A 749 15.03 -13.68 -33.28
CA LYS A 749 13.71 -13.05 -33.14
C LYS A 749 13.48 -12.49 -31.73
N ASN A 750 13.85 -13.26 -30.71
CA ASN A 750 13.76 -12.85 -29.31
C ASN A 750 14.78 -11.76 -28.98
N GLY A 751 16.00 -11.82 -29.54
CA GLY A 751 17.02 -10.77 -29.39
C GLY A 751 16.59 -9.44 -30.03
N ALA A 752 15.95 -9.49 -31.19
CA ALA A 752 15.34 -8.30 -31.80
C ALA A 752 14.20 -7.73 -30.94
N LEU A 753 13.34 -8.59 -30.37
CA LEU A 753 12.27 -8.19 -29.46
C LEU A 753 12.82 -7.61 -28.14
N VAL A 754 13.92 -8.16 -27.60
CA VAL A 754 14.62 -7.61 -26.43
C VAL A 754 15.20 -6.24 -26.77
N ALA A 755 15.88 -6.08 -27.90
CA ALA A 755 16.39 -4.77 -28.32
C ALA A 755 15.28 -3.72 -28.52
N GLU A 756 14.12 -4.11 -29.05
CA GLU A 756 12.93 -3.25 -29.14
C GLU A 756 12.41 -2.86 -27.74
N LYS A 757 12.39 -3.80 -26.79
CA LYS A 757 11.96 -3.56 -25.41
C LYS A 757 12.96 -2.69 -24.63
N ASP A 758 14.25 -2.89 -24.82
CA ASP A 758 15.30 -2.04 -24.27
C ASP A 758 15.19 -0.62 -24.86
N GLN A 759 14.91 -0.47 -26.15
CA GLN A 759 14.66 0.84 -26.77
C GLN A 759 13.40 1.52 -26.20
N GLN A 760 12.33 0.76 -25.90
CA GLN A 760 11.13 1.27 -25.23
C GLN A 760 11.44 1.69 -23.78
N VAL A 761 12.21 0.90 -23.04
CA VAL A 761 12.66 1.20 -21.67
C VAL A 761 13.55 2.45 -21.65
N GLU A 762 14.50 2.59 -22.58
CA GLU A 762 15.34 3.79 -22.69
C GLU A 762 14.58 5.02 -23.18
N LYS A 763 13.43 4.87 -23.85
CA LYS A 763 12.52 5.99 -24.14
C LYS A 763 11.77 6.43 -22.87
N LEU A 764 11.16 5.49 -22.16
CA LEU A 764 10.44 5.74 -20.91
C LEU A 764 11.35 6.31 -19.81
N LYS A 765 12.61 5.87 -19.71
CA LYS A 765 13.62 6.46 -18.80
C LYS A 765 13.88 7.94 -19.10
N ARG A 766 14.00 8.32 -20.38
CA ARG A 766 14.20 9.72 -20.80
C ARG A 766 12.98 10.59 -20.50
N GLU A 767 11.78 10.08 -20.75
CA GLU A 767 10.52 10.74 -20.41
C GLU A 767 10.39 10.94 -18.89
N LEU A 768 10.76 9.93 -18.09
CA LEU A 768 10.73 9.99 -16.63
C LEU A 768 11.82 10.91 -16.04
N VAL A 769 12.94 11.13 -16.74
CA VAL A 769 13.92 12.18 -16.39
C VAL A 769 13.35 13.56 -16.67
N ALA A 770 12.77 13.79 -17.86
CA ALA A 770 12.16 15.08 -18.22
C ALA A 770 11.05 15.48 -17.23
N VAL A 771 10.13 14.57 -16.89
CA VAL A 771 9.08 14.82 -15.89
C VAL A 771 9.66 15.13 -14.50
N ARG A 772 10.83 14.60 -14.13
CA ARG A 772 11.53 14.94 -12.88
C ARG A 772 12.16 16.33 -12.92
N GLU A 773 12.70 16.74 -14.07
CA GLU A 773 13.25 18.10 -14.29
C GLU A 773 12.14 19.16 -14.30
N GLU A 774 10.99 18.85 -14.91
CA GLU A 774 9.76 19.64 -14.82
C GLU A 774 9.25 19.71 -13.36
N SER A 775 9.21 18.59 -12.64
CA SER A 775 8.81 18.55 -11.22
C SER A 775 9.75 19.37 -10.32
N ALA A 776 11.06 19.37 -10.59
CA ALA A 776 12.02 20.22 -9.90
C ALA A 776 11.78 21.71 -10.20
N SER A 777 11.41 22.03 -11.45
CA SER A 777 11.07 23.39 -11.89
C SER A 777 9.76 23.90 -11.27
N ILE A 778 8.76 23.02 -11.12
CA ILE A 778 7.53 23.32 -10.37
C ILE A 778 7.87 23.61 -8.89
N LYS A 779 8.78 22.83 -8.29
CA LYS A 779 9.17 23.02 -6.88
C LYS A 779 9.99 24.30 -6.63
N THR A 780 10.83 24.73 -7.57
CA THR A 780 11.48 26.05 -7.46
C THR A 780 10.50 27.20 -7.66
N LEU A 781 9.55 27.08 -8.59
CA LEU A 781 8.44 28.05 -8.71
C LEU A 781 7.62 28.14 -7.42
N GLN A 782 7.28 27.00 -6.81
CA GLN A 782 6.55 26.94 -5.54
C GLN A 782 7.32 27.64 -4.39
N ASN A 783 8.61 27.38 -4.24
CA ASN A 783 9.47 28.08 -3.27
C ASN A 783 9.54 29.61 -3.51
N THR A 784 9.51 30.05 -4.77
CA THR A 784 9.44 31.49 -5.09
C THR A 784 8.08 32.10 -4.78
N ILE A 785 6.98 31.37 -4.98
CA ILE A 785 5.63 31.81 -4.61
C ILE A 785 5.53 31.99 -3.09
N GLU A 786 5.94 31.01 -2.29
CA GLU A 786 5.95 31.13 -0.81
C GLU A 786 6.79 32.33 -0.33
N THR A 787 7.83 32.69 -1.07
CA THR A 787 8.71 33.81 -0.73
C THR A 787 8.05 35.14 -1.07
N LEU A 788 7.44 35.26 -2.25
CA LEU A 788 6.61 36.41 -2.61
C LEU A 788 5.39 36.59 -1.68
N GLU A 789 4.83 35.50 -1.14
CA GLU A 789 3.76 35.55 -0.15
C GLU A 789 4.24 36.04 1.22
N ARG A 790 5.42 35.58 1.68
CA ARG A 790 6.09 36.14 2.87
C ARG A 790 6.41 37.63 2.70
N ASP A 791 6.95 38.03 1.56
CA ASP A 791 7.30 39.43 1.28
C ASP A 791 6.05 40.31 1.18
N LYS A 792 4.97 39.81 0.58
CA LYS A 792 3.65 40.46 0.57
C LYS A 792 3.10 40.63 1.98
N ALA A 793 3.22 39.65 2.86
CA ALA A 793 2.80 39.77 4.26
C ALA A 793 3.66 40.80 5.02
N ASN A 794 4.99 40.76 4.85
CA ASN A 794 5.92 41.73 5.43
C ASN A 794 5.61 43.17 4.98
N LEU A 795 5.35 43.38 3.69
CA LEU A 795 4.95 44.66 3.11
C LEU A 795 3.58 45.13 3.64
N GLN A 796 2.59 44.24 3.75
CA GLN A 796 1.30 44.58 4.35
C GLN A 796 1.44 45.01 5.81
N ASP A 797 2.28 44.36 6.61
CA ASP A 797 2.54 44.78 7.99
C ASP A 797 3.45 46.00 8.09
N HIS A 798 4.22 46.34 7.06
CA HIS A 798 4.94 47.61 6.98
C HIS A 798 4.00 48.77 6.61
N VAL A 799 3.07 48.55 5.66
CA VAL A 799 2.00 49.50 5.32
C VAL A 799 1.12 49.78 6.54
N LYS A 800 0.63 48.78 7.27
CA LYS A 800 -0.15 48.97 8.51
C LYS A 800 0.59 49.78 9.58
N ARG A 801 1.93 49.65 9.65
CA ARG A 801 2.77 50.46 10.55
C ARG A 801 2.82 51.91 10.08
N LEU A 802 3.14 52.15 8.81
CA LEU A 802 3.18 53.50 8.23
C LEU A 802 1.82 54.21 8.28
N GLU A 803 0.71 53.50 8.05
CA GLU A 803 -0.67 54.00 8.21
C GLU A 803 -0.95 54.41 9.67
N LYS A 804 -0.53 53.60 10.63
CA LYS A 804 -0.66 53.88 12.07
C LYS A 804 0.20 55.08 12.50
N ASP A 805 1.41 55.18 11.99
CA ASP A 805 2.34 56.27 12.31
C ASP A 805 1.93 57.59 11.65
N LEU A 806 1.34 57.54 10.44
CA LEU A 806 0.68 58.69 9.80
C LEU A 806 -0.58 59.14 10.57
N ALA A 807 -1.38 58.20 11.08
CA ALA A 807 -2.55 58.50 11.90
C ALA A 807 -2.21 59.04 13.30
N ALA A 808 -0.97 58.89 13.76
CA ALA A 808 -0.53 59.27 15.11
C ALA A 808 0.05 60.69 15.23
N ARG A 809 -0.03 61.53 14.18
CA ARG A 809 0.73 62.80 14.11
C ARG A 809 -0.14 64.07 14.17
N PRO A 810 -0.10 64.83 15.28
CA PRO A 810 -0.58 66.22 15.32
C PRO A 810 0.41 67.19 14.64
N ASP A 811 -0.05 68.39 14.31
CA ASP A 811 0.81 69.51 13.90
C ASP A 811 1.86 69.87 14.96
N LEU A 812 3.09 70.16 14.52
CA LEU A 812 3.87 71.35 14.93
C LEU A 812 5.17 71.49 14.12
N ASN A 813 5.77 72.68 14.19
CA ASN A 813 6.89 73.16 13.36
C ASN A 813 8.23 73.21 14.12
N LEU A 814 9.36 73.05 13.39
CA LEU A 814 10.75 73.45 13.72
C LEU A 814 11.36 72.78 14.98
N THR A 815 12.57 72.20 14.99
CA THR A 815 13.91 72.76 14.66
C THR A 815 15.00 71.67 14.63
N SER A 816 16.22 72.00 14.17
CA SER A 816 17.50 71.28 14.41
C SER A 816 17.66 69.88 13.79
N GLY A 817 18.01 69.83 12.50
CA GLY A 817 18.15 68.58 11.73
C GLY A 817 19.56 68.08 11.40
N ASP A 818 20.65 68.68 11.92
CA ASP A 818 22.03 68.34 11.51
C ASP A 818 22.54 67.00 12.09
N ALA A 819 22.76 66.95 13.41
CA ALA A 819 23.48 65.85 14.06
C ALA A 819 22.82 64.45 13.91
N VAL A 820 21.51 64.41 13.66
CA VAL A 820 20.78 63.15 13.41
C VAL A 820 20.95 62.68 11.96
N LEU A 821 21.10 63.59 11.00
CA LEU A 821 21.31 63.23 9.60
C LEU A 821 22.73 62.73 9.33
N ASP A 822 23.73 63.23 10.04
CA ASP A 822 25.11 62.73 9.89
C ASP A 822 25.33 61.39 10.61
N GLN A 823 24.68 61.13 11.75
CA GLN A 823 24.65 59.77 12.32
C GLN A 823 23.96 58.79 11.35
N LEU A 824 22.81 59.16 10.79
CA LEU A 824 22.13 58.36 9.74
C LEU A 824 22.93 58.27 8.43
N ARG A 825 23.98 59.09 8.24
CA ARG A 825 24.91 59.00 7.11
C ARG A 825 26.04 58.02 7.41
N GLU A 826 26.67 58.09 8.59
CA GLU A 826 27.67 57.09 9.00
C GLU A 826 27.05 55.69 9.14
N ASP A 827 25.87 55.58 9.77
CA ASP A 827 25.13 54.31 9.89
C ASP A 827 24.75 53.75 8.50
N LYS A 828 24.50 54.61 7.51
CA LYS A 828 24.23 54.21 6.12
C LYS A 828 25.51 53.83 5.37
N GLU A 829 26.57 54.63 5.44
CA GLU A 829 27.83 54.36 4.74
C GLU A 829 28.54 53.12 5.31
N THR A 830 28.37 52.83 6.61
CA THR A 830 28.82 51.57 7.22
C THR A 830 27.95 50.38 6.81
N ALA A 831 26.62 50.53 6.70
CA ALA A 831 25.74 49.49 6.16
C ALA A 831 26.04 49.19 4.67
N GLU A 832 26.17 50.20 3.82
CA GLU A 832 26.53 50.04 2.41
C GLU A 832 27.96 49.46 2.25
N SER A 833 28.88 49.77 3.17
CA SER A 833 30.20 49.12 3.22
C SER A 833 30.11 47.65 3.65
N GLN A 834 29.24 47.31 4.60
CA GLN A 834 29.00 45.93 5.04
C GLN A 834 28.36 45.09 3.92
N GLU A 835 27.34 45.62 3.23
CA GLU A 835 26.73 44.99 2.06
C GLU A 835 27.75 44.82 0.91
N ALA A 836 28.63 45.82 0.68
CA ALA A 836 29.69 45.70 -0.32
C ALA A 836 30.73 44.61 0.05
N VAL A 837 31.05 44.44 1.33
CA VAL A 837 31.93 43.36 1.82
C VAL A 837 31.24 42.00 1.68
N GLU A 838 29.95 41.88 1.98
CA GLU A 838 29.19 40.63 1.82
C GLU A 838 29.01 40.26 0.34
N PHE A 839 28.75 41.24 -0.54
CA PHE A 839 28.77 41.04 -1.99
C PHE A 839 30.14 40.56 -2.48
N LEU A 840 31.23 41.24 -2.09
CA LEU A 840 32.59 40.80 -2.43
C LEU A 840 32.90 39.40 -1.91
N ASN A 841 32.48 39.04 -0.70
CA ASN A 841 32.64 37.69 -0.17
C ASN A 841 31.87 36.65 -1.00
N SER A 842 30.63 36.93 -1.43
CA SER A 842 29.88 36.02 -2.32
C SER A 842 30.57 35.84 -3.68
N VAL A 843 31.09 36.93 -4.27
CA VAL A 843 31.85 36.90 -5.52
C VAL A 843 33.18 36.16 -5.37
N ILE A 844 33.85 36.29 -4.22
CA ILE A 844 35.07 35.52 -3.90
C ILE A 844 34.75 34.02 -3.78
N VAL A 845 33.66 33.65 -3.10
CA VAL A 845 33.23 32.24 -2.97
C VAL A 845 32.87 31.66 -4.34
N ASP A 846 32.15 32.39 -5.20
CA ASP A 846 31.83 31.90 -6.55
C ASP A 846 33.04 31.86 -7.48
N LEU A 847 34.00 32.78 -7.35
CA LEU A 847 35.28 32.69 -8.07
C LEU A 847 36.14 31.53 -7.58
N GLN A 848 36.13 31.23 -6.27
CA GLN A 848 36.81 30.05 -5.72
C GLN A 848 36.16 28.76 -6.24
N ARG A 849 34.83 28.61 -6.11
CA ARG A 849 34.02 27.51 -6.65
C ARG A 849 34.32 27.26 -8.14
N LYS A 850 34.37 28.34 -8.94
CA LYS A 850 34.59 28.27 -10.39
C LYS A 850 36.04 27.96 -10.77
N ASN A 851 37.02 28.38 -9.98
CA ASN A 851 38.41 27.92 -10.11
C ASN A 851 38.54 26.44 -9.75
N GLU A 852 37.80 25.97 -8.74
CA GLU A 852 37.76 24.57 -8.33
C GLU A 852 37.14 23.71 -9.44
N GLU A 853 35.99 24.10 -10.01
CA GLU A 853 35.38 23.47 -11.20
C GLU A 853 36.35 23.43 -12.41
N LEU A 854 37.10 24.51 -12.67
CA LEU A 854 38.07 24.57 -13.77
C LEU A 854 39.27 23.63 -13.53
N LYS A 855 39.74 23.54 -12.29
CA LYS A 855 40.78 22.59 -11.87
C LYS A 855 40.29 21.15 -12.03
N ASP A 856 39.09 20.84 -11.58
CA ASP A 856 38.41 19.54 -11.72
C ASP A 856 38.29 19.14 -13.20
N LYS A 857 37.97 20.11 -14.06
CA LYS A 857 37.84 19.93 -15.53
C LYS A 857 39.19 19.73 -16.22
N LEU A 858 40.24 20.41 -15.76
CA LEU A 858 41.63 20.17 -16.20
C LEU A 858 42.13 18.80 -15.75
N GLU A 859 41.84 18.37 -14.53
CA GLU A 859 42.21 17.06 -13.99
C GLU A 859 41.51 15.93 -14.76
N LYS A 860 40.22 16.11 -15.08
CA LYS A 860 39.46 15.20 -15.96
C LYS A 860 39.99 15.14 -17.39
N MET A 861 40.45 16.27 -17.96
CA MET A 861 41.14 16.27 -19.26
C MET A 861 42.53 15.60 -19.20
N ALA A 862 43.29 15.81 -18.12
CA ALA A 862 44.60 15.19 -17.92
C ALA A 862 44.48 13.67 -17.74
N ALA A 863 43.51 13.20 -16.97
CA ALA A 863 43.20 11.78 -16.83
C ALA A 863 42.81 11.14 -18.18
N ALA A 864 41.97 11.83 -18.98
CA ALA A 864 41.61 11.38 -20.32
C ALA A 864 42.80 11.36 -21.31
N ALA A 865 43.78 12.25 -21.13
CA ALA A 865 45.00 12.30 -21.95
C ALA A 865 46.07 11.27 -21.54
N LEU A 866 46.08 10.84 -20.26
CA LEU A 866 47.05 9.88 -19.72
C LEU A 866 46.59 8.43 -19.77
N ASN A 867 45.28 8.15 -19.86
CA ASN A 867 44.75 6.79 -19.87
C ASN A 867 44.83 6.12 -21.26
N GLY A 868 46.04 6.06 -21.82
CA GLY A 868 46.32 5.47 -23.12
C GLY A 868 47.30 4.31 -23.05
N ASN A 869 46.79 3.07 -22.88
CA ASN A 869 47.47 1.89 -23.42
C ASN A 869 46.52 0.71 -23.63
N SER A 870 46.74 -0.03 -24.71
CA SER A 870 45.97 -1.22 -25.10
C SER A 870 46.67 -2.52 -24.66
N PRO A 871 45.97 -3.67 -24.73
CA PRO A 871 46.57 -4.90 -25.18
C PRO A 871 46.15 -5.22 -26.63
N SER A 872 47.11 -5.70 -27.41
CA SER A 872 46.88 -6.44 -28.67
C SER A 872 46.16 -7.79 -28.35
N GLU A 873 45.58 -8.55 -29.29
CA GLU A 873 45.98 -8.78 -30.68
C GLU A 873 44.78 -9.03 -31.63
N LEU A 874 44.99 -8.67 -32.90
CA LEU A 874 44.51 -9.34 -34.12
C LEU A 874 43.09 -9.95 -34.15
N ASP A 875 42.20 -9.32 -34.92
CA ASP A 875 41.82 -9.92 -36.22
C ASP A 875 41.54 -8.84 -37.27
N ASN A 876 41.39 -9.22 -38.54
CA ASN A 876 41.30 -8.32 -39.69
C ASN A 876 39.87 -8.24 -40.23
N ASP A 877 39.32 -7.03 -40.33
CA ASP A 877 38.50 -6.66 -41.49
C ASP A 877 38.65 -5.17 -41.83
N TYR A 878 38.56 -4.83 -43.10
CA TYR A 878 38.71 -3.47 -43.64
C TYR A 878 37.37 -2.97 -44.19
N ASP A 879 36.63 -2.16 -43.42
CA ASP A 879 36.13 -0.86 -43.91
C ASP A 879 35.47 0.00 -42.79
N LYS A 880 35.18 1.26 -43.12
CA LYS A 880 34.28 2.23 -42.47
C LYS A 880 34.74 2.86 -41.16
N GLN A 881 35.09 4.15 -41.28
CA GLN A 881 35.01 5.09 -40.17
C GLN A 881 33.57 5.18 -39.63
N PRO A 882 33.36 5.25 -38.30
CA PRO A 882 32.11 5.75 -37.74
C PRO A 882 32.10 7.29 -37.84
N GLU A 883 31.41 7.82 -38.85
CA GLU A 883 31.21 9.27 -38.99
C GLU A 883 30.52 9.87 -37.75
N LYS A 884 30.84 11.14 -37.46
CA LYS A 884 30.07 11.94 -36.51
C LYS A 884 28.66 12.12 -37.07
N LYS A 885 27.69 11.34 -36.58
CA LYS A 885 26.28 11.46 -36.96
C LYS A 885 25.82 12.91 -36.76
N LYS A 886 25.66 13.64 -37.86
CA LYS A 886 24.87 14.88 -37.89
C LYS A 886 23.43 14.53 -37.46
N PRO A 887 22.70 15.43 -36.81
CA PRO A 887 21.26 15.23 -36.65
C PRO A 887 20.61 15.04 -38.02
N PRO A 888 19.52 14.25 -38.13
CA PRO A 888 18.80 14.09 -39.39
C PRO A 888 18.35 15.46 -39.91
N PRO A 889 18.26 15.66 -41.25
CA PRO A 889 17.70 16.88 -41.80
C PRO A 889 16.32 17.16 -41.21
N ARG A 890 16.11 18.41 -40.77
CA ARG A 890 14.76 18.88 -40.38
C ARG A 890 13.87 18.82 -41.62
N LYS A 891 12.65 18.31 -41.47
CA LYS A 891 11.67 18.38 -42.56
C LYS A 891 11.34 19.85 -42.78
N PHE A 892 11.26 20.26 -44.03
CA PHE A 892 10.78 21.58 -44.42
C PHE A 892 9.88 21.37 -45.63
N CYS A 893 8.85 22.19 -45.75
CA CYS A 893 7.97 22.20 -46.91
C CYS A 893 7.92 23.60 -47.51
N ASP A 894 8.46 23.72 -48.72
CA ASP A 894 8.57 24.96 -49.50
C ASP A 894 7.21 25.51 -49.97
N ILE A 895 6.12 24.79 -49.75
CA ILE A 895 4.74 25.18 -50.11
C ILE A 895 4.01 25.87 -48.93
N CYS A 896 4.41 25.60 -47.68
CA CYS A 896 3.81 26.17 -46.46
C CYS A 896 4.76 27.03 -45.62
N ASP A 897 6.05 27.13 -45.99
CA ASP A 897 7.15 27.67 -45.15
C ASP A 897 7.22 27.06 -43.74
N CYS A 898 6.76 25.81 -43.59
CA CYS A 898 6.56 25.15 -42.30
C CYS A 898 7.59 24.03 -42.04
N PHE A 899 8.18 24.04 -40.83
CA PHE A 899 9.25 23.12 -40.42
C PHE A 899 8.72 21.95 -39.57
N ASP A 900 9.36 20.79 -39.71
CA ASP A 900 9.19 19.54 -38.96
C ASP A 900 7.78 18.89 -38.96
N LEU A 901 6.78 19.51 -39.60
CA LEU A 901 5.42 18.98 -39.69
C LEU A 901 5.25 17.91 -40.79
N HIS A 902 5.67 18.22 -42.01
CA HIS A 902 5.64 17.33 -43.17
C HIS A 902 6.75 17.74 -44.16
N GLU A 903 7.05 16.90 -45.16
CA GLU A 903 7.95 17.27 -46.25
C GLU A 903 7.19 18.00 -47.37
N THR A 904 7.88 18.49 -48.39
CA THR A 904 7.24 19.23 -49.50
C THR A 904 6.19 18.40 -50.21
N GLU A 905 6.48 17.12 -50.49
CA GLU A 905 5.60 16.18 -51.21
C GLU A 905 4.31 15.82 -50.44
N ASP A 906 4.34 15.90 -49.10
CA ASP A 906 3.24 15.55 -48.19
C ASP A 906 2.28 16.74 -47.91
N CYS A 907 2.45 17.88 -48.58
CA CYS A 907 1.77 19.11 -48.19
C CYS A 907 0.24 19.09 -48.47
N PRO A 908 -0.63 19.37 -47.48
CA PRO A 908 -2.08 19.45 -47.69
C PRO A 908 -2.54 20.54 -48.67
N LEU A 909 -1.68 21.51 -49.00
CA LEU A 909 -1.94 22.55 -50.02
C LEU A 909 -1.68 22.05 -51.45
N GLN A 910 -1.03 20.90 -51.63
CA GLN A 910 -0.70 20.32 -52.92
C GLN A 910 -1.90 19.65 -53.60
N GLU A 911 -2.96 19.31 -52.83
CA GLU A 911 -4.07 18.45 -53.30
C GLU A 911 -5.31 19.25 -53.77
N GLN A 912 -5.13 20.23 -54.68
CA GLN A 912 -6.25 20.86 -55.42
C GLN A 912 -5.92 21.19 -56.89
N MET A 913 -5.69 20.17 -57.72
CA MET A 913 -5.83 20.28 -59.20
C MET A 913 -6.41 18.99 -59.80
N PRO A 914 -7.73 18.93 -60.10
CA PRO A 914 -8.36 17.75 -60.67
C PRO A 914 -8.36 17.77 -62.21
N ASP A 915 -7.26 17.35 -62.84
CA ASP A 915 -7.34 16.53 -64.07
C ASP A 915 -5.99 15.93 -64.47
N SER A 916 -5.97 14.63 -64.78
CA SER A 916 -4.87 13.96 -65.51
C SER A 916 -5.38 12.63 -66.08
N PRO A 917 -5.17 12.35 -67.38
CA PRO A 917 -5.61 11.10 -68.00
C PRO A 917 -4.94 9.85 -67.38
N PRO A 918 -5.59 8.67 -67.42
CA PRO A 918 -5.08 7.47 -66.78
C PRO A 918 -3.73 7.03 -67.34
N HIS A 919 -2.82 6.63 -66.45
CA HIS A 919 -1.45 6.25 -66.80
C HIS A 919 -1.41 5.11 -67.83
N THR A 920 -0.70 5.31 -68.94
CA THR A 920 -0.57 4.33 -70.01
C THR A 920 0.35 3.18 -69.61
N THR A 921 -0.13 1.94 -69.72
CA THR A 921 0.57 0.70 -69.30
C THR A 921 1.74 0.28 -70.22
N TYR A 922 2.42 1.24 -70.86
CA TYR A 922 3.50 0.98 -71.81
C TYR A 922 4.88 0.96 -71.12
N HIS A 923 5.28 -0.22 -70.65
CA HIS A 923 6.65 -0.47 -70.22
C HIS A 923 7.55 -0.68 -71.44
N GLY A 924 8.32 0.34 -71.83
CA GLY A 924 9.30 0.24 -72.92
C GLY A 924 10.39 -0.80 -72.67
N SER A 925 10.94 -1.36 -73.74
CA SER A 925 11.99 -2.39 -73.70
C SER A 925 13.23 -1.90 -72.94
N LYS A 926 13.70 -2.69 -71.97
CA LYS A 926 14.76 -2.31 -71.00
C LYS A 926 16.19 -2.27 -71.59
N GLY A 927 16.32 -1.89 -72.85
CA GLY A 927 17.58 -1.81 -73.60
C GLY A 927 17.51 -0.95 -74.88
N GLU A 928 16.40 -0.25 -75.13
CA GLU A 928 16.31 0.78 -76.17
C GLU A 928 16.42 2.16 -75.52
N GLU A 929 17.34 2.99 -76.02
CA GLU A 929 17.55 4.35 -75.52
C GLU A 929 16.39 5.24 -76.00
N ARG A 930 15.74 5.94 -75.05
CA ARG A 930 14.50 6.69 -75.34
C ARG A 930 14.84 7.91 -76.20
N PRO A 931 14.22 8.09 -77.39
CA PRO A 931 14.48 9.24 -78.24
C PRO A 931 14.26 10.56 -77.49
N TYR A 932 15.33 11.34 -77.39
CA TYR A 932 15.37 12.63 -76.74
C TYR A 932 15.95 13.67 -77.71
N CYS A 933 15.39 14.88 -77.67
CA CYS A 933 15.86 15.99 -78.47
C CYS A 933 16.58 17.01 -77.57
N GLU A 934 17.87 17.22 -77.79
CA GLU A 934 18.65 18.22 -77.05
C GLU A 934 18.34 19.66 -77.49
N THR A 935 17.68 19.88 -78.64
CA THR A 935 17.32 21.23 -79.12
C THR A 935 16.08 21.80 -78.44
N CYS A 936 15.11 20.94 -78.07
CA CYS A 936 13.83 21.36 -77.47
C CYS A 936 13.44 20.55 -76.22
N GLU A 937 14.42 19.83 -75.64
CA GLU A 937 14.38 19.13 -74.34
C GLU A 937 13.22 18.15 -74.10
N VAL A 938 12.53 17.70 -75.15
CA VAL A 938 11.41 16.74 -75.07
C VAL A 938 11.77 15.32 -75.54
N PHE A 939 11.15 14.34 -74.89
CA PHE A 939 11.18 12.93 -75.31
C PHE A 939 10.15 12.66 -76.41
N GLY A 940 10.53 11.87 -77.42
CA GLY A 940 9.64 11.39 -78.49
C GLY A 940 10.24 11.44 -79.89
N HIS A 941 11.31 12.22 -80.08
CA HIS A 941 12.12 12.25 -81.30
C HIS A 941 13.59 12.50 -80.95
N TRP A 942 14.50 12.25 -81.89
CA TRP A 942 15.92 12.57 -81.75
C TRP A 942 16.21 14.00 -82.20
N THR A 943 17.28 14.61 -81.67
CA THR A 943 17.77 15.95 -82.07
C THR A 943 17.86 16.15 -83.59
N ALA A 944 18.35 15.12 -84.32
CA ALA A 944 18.47 15.13 -85.78
C ALA A 944 17.14 15.07 -86.56
N SER A 945 16.01 14.97 -85.87
CA SER A 945 14.64 14.99 -86.44
C SER A 945 13.81 16.18 -85.94
N CYS A 946 14.43 17.12 -85.23
CA CYS A 946 13.77 18.34 -84.77
C CYS A 946 13.55 19.32 -85.91
N THR A 947 12.42 20.04 -85.88
CA THR A 947 12.17 21.21 -86.74
C THR A 947 12.30 22.47 -85.89
N ASP A 948 13.39 23.22 -86.08
CA ASP A 948 13.87 24.33 -85.21
C ASP A 948 12.89 25.52 -84.99
N ASP A 949 11.73 25.56 -85.64
CA ASP A 949 10.90 26.76 -85.80
C ASP A 949 9.96 27.13 -84.61
N GLN A 950 10.03 26.45 -83.45
CA GLN A 950 9.17 26.76 -82.28
C GLN A 950 9.91 26.74 -80.93
N THR A 951 10.79 27.72 -80.72
CA THR A 951 11.25 28.13 -79.38
C THR A 951 10.24 29.09 -78.72
N PHE A 952 9.86 28.83 -77.47
CA PHE A 952 9.38 29.84 -76.52
C PHE A 952 9.56 29.38 -75.07
#